data_AF-A0A2U2MR39-F1
#
_entry.id   AF-A0A2U2MR39-F1
#
_cell.length_a   1.000
_cell.length_b   1.000
_cell.length_c   1.000
_cell.angle_alpha   90.00
_cell.angle_beta   90.00
_cell.angle_gamma   90.00
#
_symmetry.space_group_name_H-M   'P 1'
#
loop_
_entity.id
_entity.type
_entity.pdbx_description
1 polymer ?
#
loop_
_entity_poly.entity_id
_entity_poly.type
_entity_poly.pdbx_seq_one_letter_code
_entity_poly.pdbx_strand_id
1 'polypeptide(L)'
;MRDGFDLSSSFVVGPHAIGDKAITDVVDDALRGGATFIRLSARHVTAKELTGLAQDLAQIIEDNDESDSVALVIDGRADVAWQCRNKGIKVDGVHIGLNDMEPREVRALLGDDAIIGLSAQIEGLVPILNEIPEGCIDYIAATPYHLATPELEAAAAKEEHGTLLTLDKVNTMAEACVYPVVVGGGVTAADTADLAGTKAAGWFAGDAIVNAEDPEAAMAAMVEGWKSVRGDARHGYAPRAAKTESPSEETKPAVAERKFTNAKDAKAAQKLAKQQRVDIAARDSKQRDKAHIRKTKTVHFENQHGVYDLEVPYTEIKLSDTPGVGPNPPFIDYNTEGPKCDPKEGLKPLRLGWIKDRGDVEEYEGRRRNLADDGKRAMKRGKATKEWRGRKHDPMRAKDHPVTQMWYARHGIITPEMRYVAERENCDVELVRSELASGHAVMPCNINHPEAEPMIIGEKFLTKLNANMGNSAVTSSIDEEVEKLTWATKWGADTVMDLSTGNDIHTTREWILRNSPVPIGTVPMYQALEKVEDDASKLSWELFRDTVIEQCEQGVDYMTIHAGVLLRFVPLTANRVTGIVSRGGSIMAEWCLQHHQESFLYTHFDELCDIFAKYDVAFSLGDGLRPGSLADANDAAQLAELMTLGELTQRAWAKDVQVMIEGPGHIPFDTVRMNIELEKAVCSGAPFYTLGPLTTDTAPGYDHITSAIGGVEIARYGTAMLCYVTPKEHLGLPNKDDVKQGVIAYKIACHAADIAKHHPHAQDRDDAISKARFEFRWLDQFNLAFDPDTAIAFHDETLPAEPAKMAHFCSMCGPKFCSMAISQNIRKKFGNAAQQEQLVKDTIAGKVPAVDVAAQAVTDSGVKAGSAMSADDIAAGMDAMSGKFRAQGGRLYSKASE
;
A
#
# COMPACT_ATOMS: atom_id res chain seq x y z
N MET A 1 -24.57 5.65 27.79
CA MET A 1 -24.05 4.38 28.32
C MET A 1 -22.56 4.36 28.67
N ARG A 2 -21.62 4.86 27.83
CA ARG A 2 -20.16 4.80 28.14
C ARG A 2 -19.73 5.35 29.50
N ASP A 3 -20.43 6.34 30.04
CA ASP A 3 -20.06 7.01 31.29
C ASP A 3 -20.64 6.36 32.56
N GLY A 4 -21.37 5.26 32.43
CA GLY A 4 -22.09 4.67 33.56
C GLY A 4 -22.41 3.18 33.44
N PHE A 5 -21.73 2.45 32.55
CA PHE A 5 -21.90 1.00 32.43
C PHE A 5 -21.29 0.28 33.64
N ASP A 6 -21.85 -0.89 33.95
CA ASP A 6 -21.44 -1.71 35.08
C ASP A 6 -21.01 -3.09 34.58
N LEU A 7 -19.76 -3.45 34.85
CA LEU A 7 -19.16 -4.74 34.49
C LEU A 7 -19.40 -5.82 35.54
N SER A 8 -20.01 -5.47 36.68
CA SER A 8 -20.20 -6.35 37.84
C SER A 8 -20.81 -7.72 37.49
N SER A 9 -21.68 -7.77 36.48
CA SER A 9 -22.34 -9.01 36.03
C SER A 9 -22.53 -9.00 34.51
N SER A 10 -21.59 -9.61 33.79
CA SER A 10 -21.60 -9.65 32.33
C SER A 10 -22.06 -11.00 31.79
N PHE A 11 -23.07 -11.00 30.92
CA PHE A 11 -23.55 -12.21 30.24
C PHE A 11 -23.05 -12.24 28.79
N VAL A 12 -22.37 -13.33 28.41
CA VAL A 12 -21.92 -13.56 27.02
C VAL A 12 -22.80 -14.63 26.39
N VAL A 13 -23.44 -14.30 25.27
CA VAL A 13 -24.40 -15.20 24.63
C VAL A 13 -24.24 -15.22 23.12
N GLY A 14 -24.43 -16.39 22.52
CA GLY A 14 -24.33 -16.60 21.08
C GLY A 14 -25.30 -17.67 20.58
N PRO A 15 -25.68 -17.65 19.30
CA PRO A 15 -26.67 -18.57 18.72
C PRO A 15 -26.23 -20.04 18.76
N HIS A 16 -24.92 -20.31 18.88
CA HIS A 16 -24.40 -21.68 18.94
C HIS A 16 -24.37 -22.29 20.35
N ALA A 17 -24.51 -21.48 21.40
CA ALA A 17 -24.39 -21.94 22.78
C ALA A 17 -25.73 -22.39 23.39
N ILE A 18 -26.86 -22.01 22.80
CA ILE A 18 -28.20 -22.00 23.43
C ILE A 18 -29.06 -23.25 23.17
N GLY A 19 -28.58 -24.23 22.40
CA GLY A 19 -29.35 -25.43 22.06
C GLY A 19 -30.68 -25.10 21.38
N ASP A 20 -31.78 -25.67 21.88
CA ASP A 20 -33.15 -25.44 21.37
C ASP A 20 -33.84 -24.20 21.99
N LYS A 21 -33.19 -23.48 22.93
CA LYS A 21 -33.75 -22.28 23.57
C LYS A 21 -33.61 -21.07 22.65
N ALA A 22 -34.57 -20.13 22.69
CA ALA A 22 -34.44 -18.86 21.98
C ALA A 22 -33.47 -17.93 22.73
N ILE A 23 -32.59 -17.24 21.99
CA ILE A 23 -31.58 -16.35 22.58
C ILE A 23 -32.21 -15.19 23.36
N THR A 24 -33.38 -14.73 22.91
CA THR A 24 -34.16 -13.66 23.55
C THR A 24 -34.65 -14.08 24.91
N ASP A 25 -35.12 -15.32 25.06
CA ASP A 25 -35.67 -15.84 26.32
C ASP A 25 -34.56 -15.97 27.37
N VAL A 26 -33.40 -16.50 26.97
CA VAL A 26 -32.26 -16.64 27.88
C VAL A 26 -31.68 -15.28 28.28
N VAL A 27 -31.71 -14.28 27.39
CA VAL A 27 -31.32 -12.91 27.74
C VAL A 27 -32.34 -12.25 28.67
N ASP A 28 -33.64 -12.43 28.44
CA ASP A 28 -34.72 -11.96 29.33
C ASP A 28 -34.57 -12.54 30.74
N ASP A 29 -34.35 -13.86 30.84
CA ASP A 29 -34.07 -14.54 32.12
C ASP A 29 -32.80 -13.99 32.79
N ALA A 30 -31.73 -13.76 32.03
CA ALA A 30 -30.48 -13.19 32.57
C ALA A 30 -30.67 -11.75 33.07
N LEU A 31 -31.48 -10.92 32.39
CA LEU A 31 -31.80 -9.57 32.83
C LEU A 31 -32.57 -9.60 34.15
N ARG A 32 -33.58 -10.47 34.29
CA ARG A 32 -34.32 -10.66 35.55
C ARG A 32 -33.44 -11.19 36.68
N GLY A 33 -32.48 -12.04 36.34
CA GLY A 33 -31.44 -12.50 37.26
C GLY A 33 -30.41 -11.43 37.63
N GLY A 34 -30.46 -10.24 37.03
CA GLY A 34 -29.68 -9.07 37.40
C GLY A 34 -28.45 -8.79 36.54
N ALA A 35 -28.41 -9.25 35.28
CA ALA A 35 -27.35 -8.93 34.32
C ALA A 35 -27.24 -7.41 34.07
N THR A 36 -26.01 -6.89 34.14
CA THR A 36 -25.72 -5.45 33.93
C THR A 36 -24.99 -5.16 32.62
N PHE A 37 -24.47 -6.19 31.95
CA PHE A 37 -23.75 -6.05 30.68
C PHE A 37 -23.99 -7.27 29.78
N ILE A 38 -24.43 -7.06 28.54
CA ILE A 38 -24.71 -8.13 27.57
C ILE A 38 -23.69 -8.07 26.44
N ARG A 39 -23.05 -9.21 26.16
CA ARG A 39 -22.13 -9.40 25.03
C ARG A 39 -22.69 -10.42 24.05
N LEU A 40 -22.99 -9.95 22.84
CA LEU A 40 -23.47 -10.79 21.75
C LEU A 40 -22.29 -11.36 20.96
N SER A 41 -22.05 -12.67 21.12
CA SER A 41 -20.98 -13.41 20.46
C SER A 41 -21.51 -14.31 19.35
N ALA A 42 -21.45 -13.81 18.10
CA ALA A 42 -21.93 -14.54 16.93
C ALA A 42 -21.01 -14.27 15.73
N ARG A 43 -19.74 -14.68 15.84
CA ARG A 43 -18.70 -14.38 14.84
C ARG A 43 -18.95 -15.03 13.47
N HIS A 44 -19.75 -16.09 13.41
CA HIS A 44 -19.94 -16.91 12.20
C HIS A 44 -21.25 -16.63 11.44
N VAL A 45 -22.10 -15.71 11.91
CA VAL A 45 -23.33 -15.34 11.22
C VAL A 45 -23.11 -14.12 10.31
N THR A 46 -23.97 -13.94 9.31
CA THR A 46 -23.86 -12.81 8.39
C THR A 46 -24.11 -11.47 9.10
N ALA A 47 -23.61 -10.36 8.53
CA ALA A 47 -23.86 -9.01 9.09
C ALA A 47 -25.37 -8.71 9.24
N LYS A 48 -26.18 -9.19 8.29
CA LYS A 48 -27.64 -9.02 8.30
C LYS A 48 -28.28 -9.78 9.46
N GLU A 49 -27.90 -11.04 9.68
CA GLU A 49 -28.39 -11.85 10.78
C GLU A 49 -27.93 -11.29 12.12
N LEU A 50 -26.67 -10.87 12.24
CA LEU A 50 -26.15 -10.27 13.47
C LEU A 50 -26.85 -8.94 13.81
N THR A 51 -27.13 -8.11 12.80
CA THR A 51 -27.91 -6.88 12.99
C THR A 51 -29.33 -7.20 13.48
N GLY A 52 -29.96 -8.25 12.95
CA GLY A 52 -31.29 -8.70 13.39
C GLY A 52 -31.26 -9.18 14.84
N LEU A 53 -30.32 -10.05 15.20
CA LEU A 53 -30.14 -10.52 16.57
C LEU A 53 -29.88 -9.36 17.54
N ALA A 54 -29.02 -8.41 17.17
CA ALA A 54 -28.75 -7.23 17.98
C ALA A 54 -30.00 -6.35 18.16
N GLN A 55 -30.85 -6.27 17.14
CA GLN A 55 -32.13 -5.56 17.23
C GLN A 55 -33.11 -6.26 18.17
N ASP A 56 -33.21 -7.59 18.10
CA ASP A 56 -34.08 -8.37 18.98
C ASP A 56 -33.62 -8.25 20.45
N LEU A 57 -32.31 -8.34 20.71
CA LEU A 57 -31.77 -8.16 22.07
C LEU A 57 -31.93 -6.72 22.59
N ALA A 58 -31.75 -5.72 21.72
CA ALA A 58 -32.01 -4.34 22.08
C ALA A 58 -33.48 -4.12 22.50
N GLN A 59 -34.42 -4.78 21.81
CA GLN A 59 -35.84 -4.74 22.16
C GLN A 59 -36.11 -5.43 23.51
N ILE A 60 -35.51 -6.60 23.77
CA ILE A 60 -35.67 -7.29 25.06
C ILE A 60 -35.14 -6.45 26.24
N ILE A 61 -34.01 -5.76 26.06
CA ILE A 61 -33.47 -4.83 27.08
C ILE A 61 -34.44 -3.66 27.30
N GLU A 62 -35.02 -3.12 26.23
CA GLU A 62 -36.03 -2.06 26.31
C GLU A 62 -37.32 -2.53 27.00
N ASP A 63 -37.78 -3.74 26.69
CA ASP A 63 -39.00 -4.34 27.26
C ASP A 63 -38.87 -4.60 28.77
N ASN A 64 -37.64 -4.75 29.28
CA ASN A 64 -37.33 -4.84 30.71
C ASN A 64 -37.14 -3.47 31.40
N ASP A 65 -37.27 -2.35 30.67
CA ASP A 65 -36.99 -0.98 31.17
C ASP A 65 -35.53 -0.76 31.59
N GLU A 66 -34.60 -1.53 31.01
CA GLU A 66 -33.18 -1.55 31.37
C GLU A 66 -32.29 -0.83 30.33
N SER A 67 -32.90 0.00 29.47
CA SER A 67 -32.20 0.68 28.36
C SER A 67 -31.06 1.60 28.81
N ASP A 68 -31.19 2.24 29.97
CA ASP A 68 -30.21 3.19 30.49
C ASP A 68 -29.26 2.56 31.54
N SER A 69 -29.44 1.27 31.85
CA SER A 69 -28.74 0.56 32.93
C SER A 69 -27.93 -0.64 32.43
N VAL A 70 -28.37 -1.29 31.35
CA VAL A 70 -27.70 -2.47 30.78
C VAL A 70 -27.01 -2.12 29.46
N ALA A 71 -25.71 -2.33 29.37
CA ALA A 71 -24.96 -2.12 28.13
C ALA A 71 -25.08 -3.32 27.18
N LEU A 72 -25.30 -3.10 25.89
CA LEU A 72 -25.26 -4.13 24.84
C LEU A 72 -24.05 -3.93 23.92
N VAL A 73 -23.17 -4.93 23.86
CA VAL A 73 -21.93 -4.90 23.07
C VAL A 73 -21.85 -6.12 22.15
N ILE A 74 -21.30 -5.92 20.94
CA ILE A 74 -21.10 -7.00 19.95
C ILE A 74 -19.64 -7.48 20.01
N ASP A 75 -19.40 -8.80 20.00
CA ASP A 75 -18.06 -9.35 19.95
C ASP A 75 -17.51 -9.41 18.50
N GLY A 76 -16.33 -8.84 18.27
CA GLY A 76 -15.50 -9.00 17.07
C GLY A 76 -16.00 -8.33 15.78
N ARG A 77 -17.16 -7.66 15.79
CA ARG A 77 -17.80 -7.09 14.59
C ARG A 77 -18.10 -5.59 14.73
N ALA A 78 -17.04 -4.78 14.70
CA ALA A 78 -17.12 -3.31 14.80
C ALA A 78 -17.92 -2.68 13.64
N ASP A 79 -17.90 -3.32 12.46
CA ASP A 79 -18.72 -2.97 11.30
C ASP A 79 -20.22 -3.09 11.59
N VAL A 80 -20.64 -4.15 12.28
CA VAL A 80 -22.04 -4.37 12.65
C VAL A 80 -22.44 -3.46 13.81
N ALA A 81 -21.57 -3.24 14.80
CA ALA A 81 -21.83 -2.27 15.87
C ALA A 81 -22.06 -0.86 15.30
N TRP A 82 -21.23 -0.44 14.33
CA TRP A 82 -21.40 0.82 13.60
C TRP A 82 -22.73 0.86 12.83
N GLN A 83 -23.06 -0.23 12.12
CA GLN A 83 -24.31 -0.34 11.37
C GLN A 83 -25.54 -0.24 12.28
N CYS A 84 -25.54 -0.91 13.42
CA CYS A 84 -26.61 -0.86 14.41
C CYS A 84 -26.80 0.56 14.96
N ARG A 85 -25.71 1.21 15.37
CA ARG A 85 -25.73 2.59 15.90
C ARG A 85 -26.26 3.58 14.86
N ASN A 86 -25.85 3.46 13.60
CA ASN A 86 -26.38 4.31 12.52
C ASN A 86 -27.85 4.06 12.17
N LYS A 87 -28.36 2.86 12.45
CA LYS A 87 -29.78 2.53 12.32
C LYS A 87 -30.62 2.91 13.54
N GLY A 88 -29.98 3.45 14.59
CA GLY A 88 -30.65 3.76 15.86
C GLY A 88 -30.96 2.54 16.72
N ILE A 89 -30.35 1.38 16.43
CA ILE A 89 -30.46 0.20 17.28
C ILE A 89 -29.54 0.40 18.49
N LYS A 90 -30.04 0.09 19.70
CA LYS A 90 -29.33 0.24 20.98
C LYS A 90 -28.15 -0.75 21.11
N VAL A 91 -27.06 -0.45 20.41
CA VAL A 91 -25.77 -1.12 20.57
C VAL A 91 -24.78 -0.10 21.10
N ASP A 92 -24.33 -0.34 22.32
CA ASP A 92 -23.51 0.59 23.10
C ASP A 92 -22.03 0.50 22.74
N GLY A 93 -21.60 -0.57 22.06
CA GLY A 93 -20.20 -0.72 21.68
C GLY A 93 -19.79 -2.06 21.09
N VAL A 94 -18.49 -2.35 21.12
CA VAL A 94 -17.88 -3.59 20.60
C VAL A 94 -16.84 -4.15 21.58
N HIS A 95 -16.75 -5.48 21.67
CA HIS A 95 -15.65 -6.16 22.35
C HIS A 95 -14.77 -6.84 21.31
N ILE A 96 -13.50 -6.49 21.24
CA ILE A 96 -12.55 -6.99 20.25
C ILE A 96 -11.60 -8.02 20.86
N GLY A 97 -11.31 -9.07 20.10
CA GLY A 97 -10.24 -10.02 20.35
C GLY A 97 -8.91 -9.51 19.79
N LEU A 98 -7.82 -10.21 20.10
CA LEU A 98 -6.46 -9.83 19.68
C LEU A 98 -6.24 -9.83 18.16
N ASN A 99 -7.07 -10.56 17.41
CA ASN A 99 -7.01 -10.66 15.95
C ASN A 99 -8.11 -9.86 15.24
N ASP A 100 -8.90 -9.08 15.98
CA ASP A 100 -9.96 -8.23 15.43
C ASP A 100 -9.39 -6.82 15.12
N MET A 101 -10.25 -5.88 14.70
CA MET A 101 -9.88 -4.49 14.37
C MET A 101 -9.16 -3.78 15.53
N GLU A 102 -8.15 -2.95 15.23
CA GLU A 102 -7.30 -2.30 16.24
C GLU A 102 -8.12 -1.24 17.04
N PRO A 103 -7.91 -1.13 18.38
CA PRO A 103 -8.71 -0.25 19.23
C PRO A 103 -8.88 1.21 18.78
N ARG A 104 -7.84 1.84 18.20
CA ARG A 104 -7.90 3.23 17.72
C ARG A 104 -8.78 3.35 16.48
N GLU A 105 -8.73 2.36 15.60
CA GLU A 105 -9.59 2.28 14.42
C GLU A 105 -11.05 2.08 14.83
N VAL A 106 -11.31 1.20 15.79
CA VAL A 106 -12.64 0.99 16.36
C VAL A 106 -13.16 2.28 17.02
N ARG A 107 -12.32 2.97 17.79
CA ARG A 107 -12.67 4.26 18.41
C ARG A 107 -13.01 5.32 17.36
N ALA A 108 -12.21 5.42 16.30
CA ALA A 108 -12.46 6.34 15.20
C ALA A 108 -13.76 6.00 14.44
N LEU A 109 -14.09 4.72 14.32
CA LEU A 109 -15.30 4.24 13.65
C LEU A 109 -16.57 4.49 14.48
N LEU A 110 -16.55 4.13 15.76
CA LEU A 110 -17.76 4.11 16.61
C LEU A 110 -17.99 5.41 17.40
N GLY A 111 -16.97 6.27 17.51
CA GLY A 111 -17.04 7.55 18.19
C GLY A 111 -16.68 7.50 19.67
N ASP A 112 -16.59 8.68 20.27
CA ASP A 112 -16.17 8.88 21.67
C ASP A 112 -17.22 8.42 22.70
N ASP A 113 -18.40 8.01 22.28
CA ASP A 113 -19.48 7.58 23.18
C ASP A 113 -19.71 6.05 23.15
N ALA A 114 -18.95 5.31 22.35
CA ALA A 114 -19.02 3.85 22.29
C ALA A 114 -18.20 3.16 23.40
N ILE A 115 -18.65 2.01 23.89
CA ILE A 115 -17.91 1.15 24.82
C ILE A 115 -17.00 0.22 24.01
N ILE A 116 -15.70 0.20 24.30
CA ILE A 116 -14.73 -0.66 23.60
C ILE A 116 -14.03 -1.56 24.61
N GLY A 117 -14.27 -2.86 24.52
CA GLY A 117 -13.58 -3.88 25.32
C GLY A 117 -12.50 -4.60 24.53
N LEU A 118 -11.43 -5.07 25.18
CA LEU A 118 -10.35 -5.83 24.54
C LEU A 118 -10.04 -7.13 25.30
N SER A 119 -9.85 -8.24 24.59
CA SER A 119 -9.47 -9.52 25.20
C SER A 119 -7.98 -9.54 25.63
N ALA A 120 -7.71 -10.11 26.81
CA ALA A 120 -6.37 -10.32 27.36
C ALA A 120 -6.22 -11.79 27.83
N GLN A 121 -5.21 -12.50 27.34
CA GLN A 121 -5.07 -13.94 27.59
C GLN A 121 -3.97 -14.31 28.61
N ILE A 122 -3.02 -13.41 28.89
CA ILE A 122 -1.95 -13.63 29.87
C ILE A 122 -1.58 -12.30 30.55
N GLU A 123 -1.06 -12.40 31.76
CA GLU A 123 -0.57 -11.25 32.54
C GLU A 123 0.51 -10.44 31.81
N GLY A 124 1.37 -11.12 31.03
CA GLY A 124 2.43 -10.48 30.24
C GLY A 124 1.94 -9.50 29.17
N LEU A 125 0.64 -9.50 28.84
CA LEU A 125 0.05 -8.53 27.90
C LEU A 125 -0.32 -7.20 28.59
N VAL A 126 -0.45 -7.15 29.92
CA VAL A 126 -0.87 -5.94 30.65
C VAL A 126 0.04 -4.73 30.38
N PRO A 127 1.38 -4.84 30.34
CA PRO A 127 2.24 -3.72 29.99
C PRO A 127 1.95 -3.16 28.58
N ILE A 128 1.69 -4.04 27.60
CA ILE A 128 1.36 -3.65 26.23
C ILE A 128 -0.03 -2.99 26.18
N LEU A 129 -1.01 -3.54 26.91
CA LEU A 129 -2.35 -2.97 27.01
C LEU A 129 -2.31 -1.56 27.60
N ASN A 130 -1.45 -1.32 28.59
CA ASN A 130 -1.28 0.01 29.19
C ASN A 130 -0.63 1.05 28.26
N GLU A 131 -0.02 0.64 27.15
CA GLU A 131 0.51 1.55 26.12
C GLU A 131 -0.57 2.03 25.15
N ILE A 132 -1.78 1.46 25.20
CA ILE A 132 -2.92 1.92 24.41
C ILE A 132 -3.26 3.36 24.86
N PRO A 133 -3.46 4.31 23.92
CA PRO A 133 -3.76 5.68 24.30
C PRO A 133 -5.05 5.78 25.10
N GLU A 134 -5.05 6.70 26.07
CA GLU A 134 -6.18 6.95 26.95
C GLU A 134 -7.46 7.23 26.13
N GLY A 135 -8.56 6.59 26.51
CA GLY A 135 -9.85 6.72 25.83
C GLY A 135 -10.05 5.84 24.59
N CYS A 136 -9.05 5.06 24.15
CA CYS A 136 -9.24 4.09 23.05
C CYS A 136 -10.09 2.90 23.49
N ILE A 137 -9.71 2.22 24.58
CA ILE A 137 -10.51 1.14 25.20
C ILE A 137 -11.05 1.57 26.57
N ASP A 138 -12.07 0.86 27.02
CA ASP A 138 -12.82 1.14 28.24
C ASP A 138 -12.71 0.02 29.29
N TYR A 139 -12.44 -1.22 28.87
CA TYR A 139 -12.19 -2.36 29.76
C TYR A 139 -11.40 -3.48 29.05
N ILE A 140 -10.85 -4.41 29.83
CA ILE A 140 -10.24 -5.65 29.30
C ILE A 140 -10.93 -6.90 29.85
N ALA A 141 -11.05 -7.95 29.03
CA ALA A 141 -11.58 -9.25 29.43
C ALA A 141 -10.45 -10.28 29.57
N ALA A 142 -10.20 -10.72 30.80
CA ALA A 142 -9.18 -11.71 31.12
C ALA A 142 -9.74 -13.14 31.01
N THR A 143 -9.09 -14.00 30.23
CA THR A 143 -9.45 -15.42 30.04
C THR A 143 -8.20 -16.30 29.88
N PRO A 144 -8.28 -17.63 30.11
CA PRO A 144 -9.39 -18.39 30.70
C PRO A 144 -9.25 -18.54 32.24
N TYR A 145 -10.37 -18.49 32.96
CA TYR A 145 -10.44 -18.78 34.40
C TYR A 145 -10.61 -20.28 34.70
N HIS A 146 -11.40 -20.98 33.90
CA HIS A 146 -11.54 -22.43 33.87
C HIS A 146 -11.35 -22.95 32.43
N LEU A 147 -10.87 -24.19 32.31
CA LEU A 147 -10.81 -24.91 31.03
C LEU A 147 -11.89 -25.98 30.96
N ALA A 148 -12.23 -26.42 29.74
CA ALA A 148 -13.37 -27.31 29.50
C ALA A 148 -13.32 -28.67 30.23
N THR A 149 -12.15 -29.12 30.72
CA THR A 149 -12.01 -30.38 31.48
C THR A 149 -10.96 -30.26 32.59
N PRO A 150 -11.14 -30.97 33.73
CA PRO A 150 -10.14 -31.01 34.81
C PRO A 150 -8.75 -31.51 34.36
N GLU A 151 -8.69 -32.38 33.35
CA GLU A 151 -7.43 -32.85 32.78
C GLU A 151 -6.65 -31.75 32.04
N LEU A 152 -7.36 -30.87 31.32
CA LEU A 152 -6.76 -29.70 30.65
C LEU A 152 -6.31 -28.65 31.67
N GLU A 153 -7.06 -28.44 32.75
CA GLU A 153 -6.67 -27.57 33.86
C GLU A 153 -5.41 -28.08 34.56
N ALA A 154 -5.35 -29.38 34.85
CA ALA A 154 -4.17 -30.01 35.47
C ALA A 154 -2.92 -29.99 34.56
N ALA A 155 -3.10 -29.95 33.24
CA ALA A 155 -2.01 -29.79 32.28
C ALA A 155 -1.53 -28.33 32.20
N ALA A 156 -2.45 -27.36 32.13
CA ALA A 156 -2.16 -25.94 32.12
C ALA A 156 -1.44 -25.47 33.41
N ALA A 157 -1.75 -26.09 34.56
CA ALA A 157 -1.10 -25.81 35.83
C ALA A 157 0.37 -26.29 35.92
N LYS A 158 0.83 -27.14 35.00
CA LYS A 158 2.21 -27.68 34.96
C LYS A 158 3.16 -26.90 34.05
N GLU A 159 2.65 -26.00 33.22
CA GLU A 159 3.49 -25.15 32.37
C GLU A 159 4.15 -24.04 33.20
N GLU A 160 5.41 -23.72 32.88
CA GLU A 160 6.28 -22.82 33.66
C GLU A 160 5.71 -21.40 33.84
N HIS A 161 4.69 -21.01 33.05
CA HIS A 161 3.99 -19.72 33.14
C HIS A 161 2.47 -19.83 33.38
N GLY A 162 1.90 -21.04 33.47
CA GLY A 162 0.47 -21.32 33.74
C GLY A 162 -0.54 -20.52 32.90
N THR A 163 -1.18 -21.16 31.93
CA THR A 163 -2.17 -20.50 31.04
C THR A 163 -3.53 -20.19 31.70
N LEU A 164 -3.79 -20.68 32.92
CA LEU A 164 -5.02 -20.41 33.68
C LEU A 164 -4.87 -19.19 34.61
N LEU A 165 -5.94 -18.42 34.76
CA LEU A 165 -6.03 -17.31 35.72
C LEU A 165 -6.31 -17.84 37.13
N THR A 166 -5.37 -17.65 38.06
CA THR A 166 -5.60 -17.84 39.50
C THR A 166 -6.09 -16.54 40.14
N LEU A 167 -6.69 -16.59 41.34
CA LEU A 167 -7.10 -15.37 42.07
C LEU A 167 -5.94 -14.38 42.27
N ASP A 168 -4.73 -14.89 42.51
CA ASP A 168 -3.51 -14.07 42.62
C ASP A 168 -3.18 -13.39 41.28
N LYS A 169 -3.21 -14.13 40.16
CA LYS A 169 -2.99 -13.56 38.82
C LYS A 169 -4.05 -12.54 38.44
N VAL A 170 -5.32 -12.79 38.78
CA VAL A 170 -6.42 -11.84 38.58
C VAL A 170 -6.13 -10.55 39.35
N ASN A 171 -5.72 -10.65 40.62
CA ASN A 171 -5.34 -9.50 41.42
C ASN A 171 -4.15 -8.76 40.81
N THR A 172 -3.09 -9.47 40.41
CA THR A 172 -1.90 -8.85 39.81
C THR A 172 -2.25 -8.14 38.50
N MET A 173 -3.04 -8.77 37.63
CA MET A 173 -3.51 -8.15 36.39
C MET A 173 -4.37 -6.91 36.65
N ALA A 174 -5.31 -6.99 37.59
CA ALA A 174 -6.19 -5.87 37.93
C ALA A 174 -5.45 -4.72 38.63
N GLU A 175 -4.36 -4.99 39.35
CA GLU A 175 -3.49 -3.96 39.92
C GLU A 175 -2.61 -3.27 38.88
N ALA A 176 -2.12 -4.04 37.91
CA ALA A 176 -1.20 -3.56 36.91
C ALA A 176 -1.91 -2.88 35.74
N CYS A 177 -3.15 -3.24 35.43
CA CYS A 177 -3.90 -2.70 34.30
C CYS A 177 -4.51 -1.34 34.61
N VAL A 178 -4.33 -0.37 33.71
CA VAL A 178 -4.95 0.97 33.82
C VAL A 178 -6.44 0.96 33.49
N TYR A 179 -6.94 -0.12 32.87
CA TYR A 179 -8.34 -0.33 32.52
C TYR A 179 -9.01 -1.33 33.47
N PRO A 180 -10.31 -1.19 33.74
CA PRO A 180 -11.12 -2.19 34.44
C PRO A 180 -10.94 -3.60 33.85
N VAL A 181 -10.69 -4.59 34.71
CA VAL A 181 -10.50 -5.99 34.32
C VAL A 181 -11.77 -6.79 34.66
N VAL A 182 -12.40 -7.39 33.65
CA VAL A 182 -13.48 -8.38 33.82
C VAL A 182 -12.95 -9.79 33.58
N VAL A 183 -13.28 -10.75 34.43
CA VAL A 183 -12.72 -12.12 34.37
C VAL A 183 -13.75 -13.11 33.84
N GLY A 184 -13.35 -14.02 32.96
CA GLY A 184 -14.25 -15.04 32.45
C GLY A 184 -13.57 -16.22 31.78
N GLY A 185 -14.35 -16.98 31.02
CA GLY A 185 -13.96 -18.29 30.50
C GLY A 185 -14.18 -19.37 31.56
N GLY A 186 -15.38 -19.95 31.58
CA GLY A 186 -15.78 -21.06 32.45
C GLY A 186 -16.15 -20.71 33.90
N VAL A 187 -16.33 -19.42 34.23
CA VAL A 187 -16.78 -18.96 35.57
C VAL A 187 -18.17 -19.51 35.90
N THR A 188 -18.35 -19.96 37.15
CA THR A 188 -19.59 -20.51 37.71
C THR A 188 -20.01 -19.77 38.97
N ALA A 189 -21.20 -20.08 39.52
CA ALA A 189 -21.68 -19.49 40.76
C ALA A 189 -20.80 -19.77 41.99
N ALA A 190 -19.99 -20.83 41.97
CA ALA A 190 -19.04 -21.11 43.05
C ALA A 190 -17.88 -20.10 43.09
N ASP A 191 -17.59 -19.46 41.96
CA ASP A 191 -16.39 -18.64 41.78
C ASP A 191 -16.65 -17.14 42.06
N THR A 192 -17.91 -16.68 41.98
CA THR A 192 -18.21 -15.25 41.97
C THR A 192 -17.90 -14.54 43.28
N ALA A 193 -18.08 -15.22 44.43
CA ALA A 193 -17.70 -14.66 45.74
C ALA A 193 -16.18 -14.53 45.90
N ASP A 194 -15.41 -15.52 45.43
CA ASP A 194 -13.95 -15.49 45.48
C ASP A 194 -13.37 -14.44 44.52
N LEU A 195 -13.92 -14.36 43.30
CA LEU A 195 -13.58 -13.32 42.34
C LEU A 195 -13.92 -11.92 42.86
N ALA A 196 -15.04 -11.76 43.58
CA ALA A 196 -15.41 -10.51 44.23
C ALA A 196 -14.40 -10.08 45.32
N GLY A 197 -13.68 -11.03 45.92
CA GLY A 197 -12.56 -10.77 46.82
C GLY A 197 -11.31 -10.19 46.13
N THR A 198 -11.22 -10.29 44.79
CA THR A 198 -10.11 -9.75 43.98
C THR A 198 -10.38 -8.31 43.53
N LYS A 199 -9.39 -7.63 42.94
CA LYS A 199 -9.53 -6.28 42.36
C LYS A 199 -10.18 -6.25 40.97
N ALA A 200 -10.68 -7.37 40.45
CA ALA A 200 -11.46 -7.38 39.22
C ALA A 200 -12.68 -6.43 39.33
N ALA A 201 -13.00 -5.77 38.23
CA ALA A 201 -14.18 -4.90 38.13
C ALA A 201 -15.48 -5.72 37.96
N GLY A 202 -15.37 -6.99 37.58
CA GLY A 202 -16.52 -7.87 37.43
C GLY A 202 -16.14 -9.23 36.85
N TRP A 203 -17.15 -10.01 36.51
CA TRP A 203 -17.02 -11.31 35.88
C TRP A 203 -17.92 -11.42 34.65
N PHE A 204 -17.60 -12.37 33.78
CA PHE A 204 -18.48 -12.75 32.69
C PHE A 204 -18.63 -14.25 32.54
N ALA A 205 -19.85 -14.69 32.23
CA ALA A 205 -20.20 -16.09 32.02
C ALA A 205 -21.14 -16.26 30.82
N GLY A 206 -21.13 -17.46 30.24
CA GLY A 206 -22.04 -17.86 29.17
C GLY A 206 -22.62 -19.24 29.46
N ASP A 207 -21.81 -20.28 29.29
CA ASP A 207 -22.23 -21.69 29.42
C ASP A 207 -22.90 -22.04 30.75
N ALA A 208 -22.44 -21.47 31.88
CA ALA A 208 -23.03 -21.72 33.20
C ALA A 208 -24.48 -21.23 33.31
N ILE A 209 -24.85 -20.18 32.57
CA ILE A 209 -26.20 -19.60 32.57
C ILE A 209 -27.04 -20.27 31.48
N VAL A 210 -26.47 -20.42 30.28
CA VAL A 210 -27.19 -21.00 29.14
C VAL A 210 -27.61 -22.45 29.38
N ASN A 211 -26.73 -23.25 29.98
CA ASN A 211 -26.96 -24.67 30.24
C ASN A 211 -27.72 -24.94 31.56
N ALA A 212 -28.05 -23.91 32.34
CA ALA A 212 -28.85 -24.09 33.54
C ALA A 212 -30.29 -24.53 33.19
N GLU A 213 -30.91 -25.31 34.08
CA GLU A 213 -32.35 -25.60 33.99
C GLU A 213 -33.18 -24.32 34.13
N ASP A 214 -32.72 -23.41 35.00
CA ASP A 214 -33.30 -22.09 35.27
C ASP A 214 -32.21 -21.01 35.12
N PRO A 215 -32.11 -20.36 33.94
CA PRO A 215 -31.11 -19.32 33.68
C PRO A 215 -31.26 -18.07 34.57
N GLU A 216 -32.50 -17.71 34.95
CA GLU A 216 -32.78 -16.58 35.84
C GLU A 216 -32.19 -16.86 37.23
N ALA A 217 -32.51 -18.02 37.80
CA ALA A 217 -31.98 -18.43 39.10
C ALA A 217 -30.46 -18.60 39.09
N ALA A 218 -29.88 -19.12 38.00
CA ALA A 218 -28.43 -19.26 37.85
C ALA A 218 -27.74 -17.88 37.83
N MET A 219 -28.26 -16.94 37.05
CA MET A 219 -27.74 -15.57 36.99
C MET A 219 -27.89 -14.86 38.35
N ALA A 220 -29.05 -14.98 39.00
CA ALA A 220 -29.30 -14.42 40.33
C ALA A 220 -28.33 -14.94 41.40
N ALA A 221 -28.03 -16.25 41.39
CA ALA A 221 -27.07 -16.85 42.31
C ALA A 221 -25.64 -16.31 42.10
N MET A 222 -25.23 -16.14 40.85
CA MET A 222 -23.92 -15.55 40.52
C MET A 222 -23.82 -14.09 40.98
N VAL A 223 -24.88 -13.30 40.75
CA VAL A 223 -24.98 -11.89 41.19
C VAL A 223 -24.99 -11.80 42.72
N GLU A 224 -25.74 -12.65 43.42
CA GLU A 224 -25.77 -12.70 44.89
C GLU A 224 -24.39 -13.02 45.46
N GLY A 225 -23.67 -13.99 44.88
CA GLY A 225 -22.30 -14.32 45.27
C GLY A 225 -21.37 -13.11 45.18
N TRP A 226 -21.44 -12.33 44.10
CA TRP A 226 -20.65 -11.11 43.95
C TRP A 226 -21.04 -10.03 44.96
N LYS A 227 -22.35 -9.77 45.12
CA LYS A 227 -22.89 -8.75 46.04
C LYS A 227 -22.65 -9.10 47.50
N SER A 228 -22.57 -10.37 47.86
CA SER A 228 -22.28 -10.82 49.24
C SER A 228 -20.93 -10.28 49.76
N VAL A 229 -19.99 -9.99 48.85
CA VAL A 229 -18.67 -9.43 49.15
C VAL A 229 -18.59 -7.93 48.84
N ARG A 230 -19.13 -7.49 47.68
CA ARG A 230 -18.96 -6.12 47.16
C ARG A 230 -20.13 -5.17 47.44
N GLY A 231 -21.26 -5.68 47.92
CA GLY A 231 -22.52 -4.93 48.03
C GLY A 231 -23.06 -4.47 46.67
N ASP A 232 -23.90 -3.44 46.65
CA ASP A 232 -24.51 -2.89 45.42
C ASP A 232 -23.61 -1.87 44.69
N ALA A 233 -22.29 -1.92 44.92
CA ALA A 233 -21.37 -1.00 44.27
C ALA A 233 -21.23 -1.33 42.77
N ARG A 234 -21.51 -0.35 41.89
CA ARG A 234 -21.26 -0.45 40.45
C ARG A 234 -19.76 -0.34 40.16
N HIS A 235 -19.28 -1.10 39.19
CA HIS A 235 -17.85 -1.20 38.86
C HIS A 235 -17.68 -1.19 37.35
N GLY A 236 -16.97 -0.23 36.76
CA GLY A 236 -16.82 -0.28 35.29
C GLY A 236 -16.12 0.84 34.53
N TYR A 237 -15.83 2.01 35.09
CA TYR A 237 -15.32 3.11 34.26
C TYR A 237 -13.81 3.35 34.40
N ALA A 238 -13.09 3.33 33.27
CA ALA A 238 -11.74 3.84 33.17
C ALA A 238 -11.72 5.37 33.43
N PRO A 239 -10.70 5.93 34.12
CA PRO A 239 -10.59 7.37 34.32
C PRO A 239 -10.49 8.12 32.98
N ARG A 240 -11.05 9.34 32.91
CA ARG A 240 -10.80 10.28 31.81
C ARG A 240 -9.66 11.23 32.17
N ALA A 241 -8.89 11.64 31.17
CA ALA A 241 -8.06 12.83 31.23
C ALA A 241 -8.94 14.04 31.59
N ALA A 242 -8.56 14.76 32.65
CA ALA A 242 -9.31 15.92 33.12
C ALA A 242 -9.41 16.98 32.00
N LYS A 243 -10.64 17.37 31.65
CA LYS A 243 -10.86 18.58 30.86
C LYS A 243 -10.32 19.76 31.65
N THR A 244 -9.25 20.39 31.16
CA THR A 244 -8.82 21.71 31.65
C THR A 244 -9.97 22.70 31.50
N GLU A 245 -10.43 23.22 32.64
CA GLU A 245 -11.51 24.18 32.77
C GLU A 245 -11.22 25.47 31.99
N SER A 246 -12.20 25.93 31.23
CA SER A 246 -12.31 27.33 30.78
C SER A 246 -13.30 28.04 31.72
N PRO A 247 -13.13 29.35 32.01
CA PRO A 247 -13.86 30.02 33.09
C PRO A 247 -15.38 30.09 32.87
N SER A 248 -16.09 30.02 34.00
CA SER A 248 -17.55 30.00 34.17
C SER A 248 -18.30 31.18 33.53
N GLU A 249 -19.47 30.84 32.99
CA GLU A 249 -20.50 31.70 32.42
C GLU A 249 -21.00 32.76 33.42
N GLU A 250 -21.12 34.02 32.97
CA GLU A 250 -22.35 34.81 33.17
C GLU A 250 -22.34 36.08 32.32
N THR A 251 -22.77 35.93 31.07
CA THR A 251 -23.69 36.82 30.33
C THR A 251 -23.82 36.29 28.91
N LYS A 252 -24.85 35.47 28.68
CA LYS A 252 -25.25 35.01 27.34
C LYS A 252 -25.88 36.18 26.57
N PRO A 253 -25.39 36.52 25.36
CA PRO A 253 -26.26 36.83 24.25
C PRO A 253 -26.44 35.56 23.41
N ALA A 254 -27.69 35.23 23.10
CA ALA A 254 -28.04 34.13 22.21
C ALA A 254 -27.27 34.22 20.88
N VAL A 255 -26.53 33.17 20.51
CA VAL A 255 -26.01 32.99 19.16
C VAL A 255 -26.67 31.73 18.59
N ALA A 256 -27.61 31.99 17.70
CA ALA A 256 -28.36 31.04 16.91
C ALA A 256 -27.44 30.05 16.17
N GLU A 257 -27.98 28.86 15.89
CA GLU A 257 -27.50 27.96 14.85
C GLU A 257 -27.02 28.78 13.63
N ARG A 258 -25.72 28.79 13.37
CA ARG A 258 -25.25 29.13 12.02
C ARG A 258 -25.39 27.88 11.17
N LYS A 259 -26.63 27.61 10.74
CA LYS A 259 -26.85 27.07 9.40
C LYS A 259 -26.12 27.98 8.43
N PHE A 260 -25.36 27.43 7.49
CA PHE A 260 -24.79 28.23 6.41
C PHE A 260 -25.94 28.94 5.68
N THR A 261 -26.05 30.27 5.84
CA THR A 261 -27.24 31.03 5.43
C THR A 261 -27.24 31.39 3.95
N ASN A 262 -26.19 31.06 3.20
CA ASN A 262 -26.28 30.93 1.75
C ASN A 262 -25.20 29.98 1.20
N ALA A 263 -25.40 29.55 -0.05
CA ALA A 263 -24.53 28.64 -0.79
C ALA A 263 -23.06 29.09 -0.95
N LYS A 264 -22.72 30.33 -0.57
CA LYS A 264 -21.37 30.92 -0.62
C LYS A 264 -20.55 30.57 0.62
N ASP A 265 -21.17 30.46 1.79
CA ASP A 265 -20.49 30.15 3.07
C ASP A 265 -20.27 28.64 3.24
N ALA A 266 -21.21 27.81 2.77
CA ALA A 266 -20.99 26.38 2.59
C ALA A 266 -19.87 26.12 1.55
N LYS A 267 -19.81 26.91 0.47
CA LYS A 267 -18.68 26.90 -0.47
C LYS A 267 -17.37 27.33 0.18
N ALA A 268 -17.39 28.24 1.15
CA ALA A 268 -16.19 28.70 1.85
C ALA A 268 -15.66 27.66 2.86
N ALA A 269 -16.54 26.96 3.58
CA ALA A 269 -16.18 25.86 4.46
C ALA A 269 -15.73 24.60 3.70
N GLN A 270 -16.39 24.28 2.59
CA GLN A 270 -15.95 23.23 1.67
C GLN A 270 -14.66 23.62 0.93
N LYS A 271 -14.43 24.92 0.68
CA LYS A 271 -13.16 25.46 0.19
C LYS A 271 -12.07 25.40 1.25
N LEU A 272 -12.37 25.57 2.54
CA LEU A 272 -11.43 25.46 3.67
C LEU A 272 -11.07 24.01 4.01
N ALA A 273 -12.02 23.07 3.94
CA ALA A 273 -11.76 21.63 4.03
C ALA A 273 -11.04 21.09 2.77
N LYS A 274 -11.36 21.65 1.60
CA LYS A 274 -10.55 21.46 0.38
C LYS A 274 -9.19 22.13 0.52
N GLN A 275 -9.05 23.25 1.23
CA GLN A 275 -7.78 23.92 1.53
C GLN A 275 -6.92 23.08 2.48
N GLN A 276 -7.50 22.46 3.52
CA GLN A 276 -6.79 21.60 4.47
C GLN A 276 -6.44 20.22 3.89
N ARG A 277 -7.29 19.65 3.01
CA ARG A 277 -6.89 18.53 2.15
C ARG A 277 -5.84 18.96 1.13
N VAL A 278 -5.89 20.20 0.65
CA VAL A 278 -4.84 20.86 -0.12
C VAL A 278 -3.65 21.26 0.74
N ASP A 279 -3.67 21.17 2.09
CA ASP A 279 -2.52 21.49 2.96
C ASP A 279 -1.75 20.23 3.36
N ILE A 280 -2.41 19.07 3.43
CA ILE A 280 -1.76 17.74 3.34
C ILE A 280 -1.35 17.44 1.89
N ALA A 281 -2.16 17.88 0.91
CA ALA A 281 -1.83 17.92 -0.51
C ALA A 281 -1.09 19.22 -0.95
N ALA A 282 -0.55 20.01 -0.01
CA ALA A 282 0.31 21.18 -0.29
C ALA A 282 1.79 20.78 -0.27
N ARG A 283 2.07 19.47 -0.37
CA ARG A 283 3.36 19.02 -0.85
C ARG A 283 3.43 19.26 -2.35
N ASP A 284 3.66 20.53 -2.72
CA ASP A 284 4.78 20.76 -3.62
C ASP A 284 5.93 19.90 -3.09
N SER A 285 6.57 19.12 -3.94
CA SER A 285 7.63 18.20 -3.52
C SER A 285 8.89 19.04 -3.28
N LYS A 286 8.84 19.98 -2.32
CA LYS A 286 9.77 21.10 -2.23
C LYS A 286 11.21 20.62 -2.12
N GLN A 287 11.45 19.55 -1.35
CA GLN A 287 12.80 19.02 -1.26
C GLN A 287 13.18 18.28 -2.53
N ARG A 288 12.31 17.41 -3.07
CA ARG A 288 12.60 16.70 -4.33
C ARG A 288 12.85 17.69 -5.47
N ASP A 289 12.01 18.69 -5.65
CA ASP A 289 12.10 19.69 -6.72
C ASP A 289 13.36 20.56 -6.61
N LYS A 290 13.90 20.68 -5.39
CA LYS A 290 15.18 21.33 -5.12
C LYS A 290 16.37 20.40 -5.35
N ALA A 291 16.24 19.12 -5.02
CA ALA A 291 17.34 18.16 -4.97
C ALA A 291 17.52 17.38 -6.27
N HIS A 292 16.42 16.99 -6.92
CA HIS A 292 16.36 16.15 -8.12
C HIS A 292 16.21 17.07 -9.33
N ILE A 293 17.35 17.51 -9.87
CA ILE A 293 17.36 18.48 -10.96
C ILE A 293 17.42 17.73 -12.30
N ARG A 294 16.35 17.82 -13.09
CA ARG A 294 16.36 17.33 -14.47
C ARG A 294 17.39 18.10 -15.29
N LYS A 295 18.29 17.37 -15.94
CA LYS A 295 19.24 17.85 -16.94
C LYS A 295 19.16 16.98 -18.19
N THR A 296 19.79 17.42 -19.26
CA THR A 296 19.95 16.62 -20.48
C THR A 296 21.42 16.49 -20.83
N LYS A 297 21.76 15.39 -21.48
CA LYS A 297 23.05 15.16 -22.12
C LYS A 297 22.82 15.13 -23.63
N THR A 298 23.50 16.02 -24.35
CA THR A 298 23.50 16.02 -25.80
C THR A 298 24.31 14.85 -26.33
N VAL A 299 23.69 14.01 -27.14
CA VAL A 299 24.32 12.89 -27.83
C VAL A 299 24.23 13.14 -29.33
N HIS A 300 25.38 13.37 -29.94
CA HIS A 300 25.45 13.52 -31.39
C HIS A 300 25.25 12.15 -32.06
N PHE A 301 24.32 12.08 -33.00
CA PHE A 301 24.00 10.86 -33.73
C PHE A 301 23.77 11.17 -35.20
N GLU A 302 24.47 10.44 -36.08
CA GLU A 302 24.32 10.54 -37.53
C GLU A 302 23.99 9.17 -38.08
N ASN A 303 23.00 9.11 -38.96
CA ASN A 303 22.70 7.94 -39.76
C ASN A 303 22.33 8.39 -41.19
N GLN A 304 21.90 7.43 -42.02
CA GLN A 304 21.54 7.69 -43.42
C GLN A 304 20.33 8.63 -43.62
N HIS A 305 19.56 8.90 -42.56
CA HIS A 305 18.34 9.73 -42.61
C HIS A 305 18.58 11.16 -42.12
N GLY A 306 19.63 11.39 -41.33
CA GLY A 306 19.93 12.73 -40.83
C GLY A 306 21.00 12.78 -39.75
N VAL A 307 21.22 13.99 -39.25
CA VAL A 307 22.13 14.31 -38.15
C VAL A 307 21.31 14.90 -37.02
N TYR A 308 21.46 14.35 -35.82
CA TYR A 308 20.62 14.63 -34.67
C TYR A 308 21.48 14.93 -33.44
N ASP A 309 21.10 15.95 -32.70
CA ASP A 309 21.60 16.22 -31.35
C ASP A 309 20.52 15.77 -30.36
N LEU A 310 20.66 14.54 -29.87
CA LEU A 310 19.67 13.90 -29.00
C LEU A 310 19.84 14.39 -27.56
N GLU A 311 18.81 15.01 -27.01
CA GLU A 311 18.80 15.51 -25.62
C GLU A 311 18.25 14.46 -24.66
N VAL A 312 19.14 13.63 -24.11
CA VAL A 312 18.77 12.49 -23.24
C VAL A 312 18.72 12.93 -21.78
N PRO A 313 17.57 12.78 -21.07
CA PRO A 313 17.38 13.32 -19.73
C PRO A 313 18.00 12.43 -18.66
N TYR A 314 18.46 13.09 -17.60
CA TYR A 314 18.86 12.45 -16.35
C TYR A 314 18.53 13.38 -15.16
N THR A 315 18.47 12.81 -13.97
CA THR A 315 18.33 13.53 -12.72
C THR A 315 19.72 13.73 -12.13
N GLU A 316 20.14 14.97 -11.89
CA GLU A 316 21.35 15.27 -11.12
C GLU A 316 20.98 15.59 -9.67
N ILE A 317 21.60 14.89 -8.73
CA ILE A 317 21.51 15.13 -7.29
C ILE A 317 22.87 15.61 -6.78
N LYS A 318 22.96 16.88 -6.40
CA LYS A 318 24.19 17.45 -5.85
C LYS A 318 24.42 16.93 -4.43
N LEU A 319 25.65 16.48 -4.17
CA LEU A 319 26.09 16.00 -2.86
C LEU A 319 27.03 17.02 -2.23
N SER A 320 26.93 17.18 -0.92
CA SER A 320 27.86 18.02 -0.16
C SER A 320 29.23 17.36 0.01
N ASP A 321 30.26 18.17 0.24
CA ASP A 321 31.61 17.69 0.55
C ASP A 321 31.61 16.89 1.86
N THR A 322 32.38 15.81 1.91
CA THR A 322 32.60 15.08 3.16
C THR A 322 33.64 15.84 4.00
N PRO A 323 33.30 16.30 5.23
CA PRO A 323 34.23 17.02 6.08
C PRO A 323 35.53 16.25 6.32
N GLY A 324 36.68 16.87 6.00
CA GLY A 324 37.99 16.27 6.18
C GLY A 324 38.39 15.19 5.15
N VAL A 325 37.52 14.86 4.19
CA VAL A 325 37.83 13.91 3.10
C VAL A 325 37.89 14.62 1.76
N GLY A 326 36.91 15.48 1.45
CA GLY A 326 36.87 16.23 0.19
C GLY A 326 35.52 16.12 -0.54
N PRO A 327 35.45 16.59 -1.80
CA PRO A 327 34.21 16.73 -2.54
C PRO A 327 33.60 15.39 -2.96
N ASN A 328 32.27 15.32 -3.00
CA ASN A 328 31.53 14.20 -3.59
C ASN A 328 31.01 14.60 -4.98
N PRO A 329 31.16 13.77 -6.02
CA PRO A 329 30.54 14.04 -7.32
C PRO A 329 29.01 14.04 -7.19
N PRO A 330 28.29 14.81 -8.02
CA PRO A 330 26.84 14.68 -8.11
C PRO A 330 26.44 13.26 -8.50
N PHE A 331 25.35 12.76 -7.93
CA PHE A 331 24.76 11.49 -8.32
C PHE A 331 23.88 11.69 -9.56
N ILE A 332 24.01 10.81 -10.54
CA ILE A 332 23.25 10.82 -11.79
C ILE A 332 22.27 9.66 -11.75
N ASP A 333 21.00 9.95 -11.96
CA ASP A 333 19.91 8.99 -11.86
C ASP A 333 18.99 9.05 -13.08
N TYR A 334 18.22 7.99 -13.32
CA TYR A 334 17.24 7.94 -14.40
C TYR A 334 16.15 9.00 -14.19
N ASN A 335 15.61 9.58 -15.27
CA ASN A 335 14.57 10.61 -15.18
C ASN A 335 13.39 10.29 -16.09
N THR A 336 12.19 10.35 -15.54
CA THR A 336 10.91 10.12 -16.24
C THR A 336 9.97 11.32 -16.17
N GLU A 337 10.35 12.39 -15.46
CA GLU A 337 9.49 13.55 -15.17
C GLU A 337 9.12 14.36 -16.43
N GLY A 338 9.95 14.28 -17.46
CA GLY A 338 9.78 15.03 -18.70
C GLY A 338 10.03 16.54 -18.56
N PRO A 339 9.96 17.29 -19.67
CA PRO A 339 10.14 18.73 -19.63
C PRO A 339 8.88 19.44 -19.13
N LYS A 340 9.05 20.57 -18.45
CA LYS A 340 7.93 21.42 -18.04
C LYS A 340 7.23 22.02 -19.25
N CYS A 341 5.90 21.97 -19.28
CA CYS A 341 5.07 22.63 -20.29
C CYS A 341 3.80 23.22 -19.67
N ASP A 342 3.11 24.12 -20.39
CA ASP A 342 1.71 24.44 -20.09
C ASP A 342 0.86 23.26 -20.57
N PRO A 343 0.08 22.60 -19.68
CA PRO A 343 -0.73 21.46 -20.06
C PRO A 343 -1.74 21.74 -21.18
N LYS A 344 -2.10 23.01 -21.42
CA LYS A 344 -3.03 23.42 -22.48
C LYS A 344 -2.37 23.54 -23.85
N GLU A 345 -1.04 23.69 -23.90
CA GLU A 345 -0.29 23.68 -25.14
C GLU A 345 0.16 22.28 -25.53
N GLY A 346 0.52 21.46 -24.53
CA GLY A 346 1.13 20.16 -24.71
C GLY A 346 2.66 20.24 -24.81
N LEU A 347 3.30 19.08 -24.66
CA LEU A 347 4.74 18.93 -24.78
C LEU A 347 5.20 19.23 -26.21
N LYS A 348 6.50 19.55 -26.35
CA LYS A 348 7.09 19.67 -27.68
C LYS A 348 7.21 18.27 -28.30
N PRO A 349 6.89 18.11 -29.59
CA PRO A 349 6.97 16.82 -30.27
C PRO A 349 8.44 16.49 -30.60
N LEU A 350 9.19 16.04 -29.59
CA LEU A 350 10.63 15.72 -29.63
C LEU A 350 11.03 14.90 -30.86
N ARG A 351 10.27 13.83 -31.14
CA ARG A 351 10.62 12.81 -32.13
C ARG A 351 10.12 13.11 -33.54
N LEU A 352 9.32 14.17 -33.73
CA LEU A 352 8.60 14.40 -34.99
C LEU A 352 9.55 14.54 -36.19
N GLY A 353 10.68 15.23 -36.00
CA GLY A 353 11.72 15.32 -37.04
C GLY A 353 12.30 13.94 -37.38
N TRP A 354 12.66 13.17 -36.35
CA TRP A 354 13.25 11.83 -36.51
C TRP A 354 12.33 10.89 -37.28
N ILE A 355 11.03 10.96 -37.01
CA ILE A 355 9.98 10.16 -37.66
C ILE A 355 9.84 10.56 -39.13
N LYS A 356 9.78 11.87 -39.43
CA LYS A 356 9.59 12.36 -40.80
C LYS A 356 10.83 12.17 -41.68
N ASP A 357 12.02 12.34 -41.13
CA ASP A 357 13.29 12.25 -41.85
C ASP A 357 13.58 10.83 -42.37
N ARG A 358 12.99 9.80 -41.75
CA ARG A 358 13.06 8.41 -42.26
C ARG A 358 12.44 8.25 -43.64
N GLY A 359 11.44 9.07 -43.98
CA GLY A 359 10.81 9.11 -45.30
C GLY A 359 9.81 7.98 -45.57
N ASP A 360 9.54 7.13 -44.60
CA ASP A 360 8.69 5.93 -44.69
C ASP A 360 7.27 6.11 -44.12
N VAL A 361 6.95 7.29 -43.58
CA VAL A 361 5.60 7.67 -43.14
C VAL A 361 4.95 8.71 -44.05
N GLU A 362 3.62 8.67 -44.16
CA GLU A 362 2.78 9.66 -44.83
C GLU A 362 1.71 10.22 -43.88
N GLU A 363 1.41 11.51 -44.02
CA GLU A 363 0.23 12.13 -43.41
C GLU A 363 -1.02 11.78 -44.25
N TYR A 364 -2.15 11.52 -43.59
CA TYR A 364 -3.42 11.19 -44.26
C TYR A 364 -4.62 11.75 -43.47
N GLU A 365 -5.83 11.71 -44.05
CA GLU A 365 -7.03 12.30 -43.42
C GLU A 365 -7.36 11.70 -42.05
N GLY A 366 -7.00 10.43 -41.80
CA GLY A 366 -7.33 9.73 -40.57
C GLY A 366 -8.82 9.39 -40.43
N ARG A 367 -9.16 8.77 -39.30
CA ARG A 367 -10.53 8.54 -38.87
C ARG A 367 -11.14 9.84 -38.38
N ARG A 368 -12.36 10.13 -38.84
CA ARG A 368 -13.13 11.26 -38.30
C ARG A 368 -13.64 10.94 -36.89
N ARG A 369 -13.32 11.82 -35.94
CA ARG A 369 -13.81 11.75 -34.57
C ARG A 369 -15.34 11.76 -34.52
N ASN A 370 -15.90 10.89 -33.68
CA ASN A 370 -17.33 10.78 -33.40
C ASN A 370 -17.59 11.09 -31.92
N LEU A 371 -18.72 11.73 -31.59
CA LEU A 371 -19.11 11.97 -30.19
C LEU A 371 -19.35 10.67 -29.41
N ALA A 372 -19.63 9.55 -30.10
CA ALA A 372 -19.69 8.22 -29.49
C ALA A 372 -18.35 7.81 -28.85
N ASP A 373 -17.23 8.36 -29.32
CA ASP A 373 -15.89 8.10 -28.75
C ASP A 373 -15.73 8.68 -27.33
N ASP A 374 -16.58 9.66 -26.98
CA ASP A 374 -16.69 10.29 -25.67
C ASP A 374 -17.94 9.84 -24.89
N GLY A 375 -18.64 8.82 -25.38
CA GLY A 375 -19.80 8.22 -24.71
C GLY A 375 -21.09 9.03 -24.79
N LYS A 376 -22.15 8.48 -24.17
CA LYS A 376 -23.53 8.97 -24.29
C LYS A 376 -23.72 10.43 -23.87
N ARG A 377 -23.01 10.89 -22.84
CA ARG A 377 -23.17 12.28 -22.36
C ARG A 377 -22.67 13.30 -23.39
N ALA A 378 -21.59 12.99 -24.11
CA ALA A 378 -21.09 13.83 -25.17
C ALA A 378 -22.07 13.86 -26.36
N MET A 379 -22.61 12.70 -26.75
CA MET A 379 -23.67 12.62 -27.77
C MET A 379 -24.90 13.46 -27.40
N LYS A 380 -25.42 13.30 -26.17
CA LYS A 380 -26.58 14.07 -25.68
C LYS A 380 -26.33 15.58 -25.66
N ARG A 381 -25.09 15.99 -25.36
CA ARG A 381 -24.68 17.40 -25.31
C ARG A 381 -24.35 17.98 -26.69
N GLY A 382 -24.16 17.14 -27.70
CA GLY A 382 -23.73 17.54 -29.05
C GLY A 382 -22.29 18.06 -29.12
N LYS A 383 -21.48 17.88 -28.07
CA LYS A 383 -20.08 18.28 -28.00
C LYS A 383 -19.34 17.59 -26.86
N ALA A 384 -18.03 17.44 -26.99
CA ALA A 384 -17.15 16.96 -25.92
C ALA A 384 -16.98 17.98 -24.78
N THR A 385 -16.62 17.52 -23.58
CA THR A 385 -16.56 18.39 -22.39
C THR A 385 -15.43 19.42 -22.47
N LYS A 386 -14.22 18.98 -22.84
CA LYS A 386 -13.02 19.82 -22.97
C LYS A 386 -12.15 19.32 -24.11
N GLU A 387 -12.59 19.53 -25.35
CA GLU A 387 -11.79 19.13 -26.52
C GLU A 387 -10.39 19.75 -26.51
N TRP A 388 -9.38 18.98 -26.92
CA TRP A 388 -7.99 19.42 -27.01
C TRP A 388 -7.81 20.58 -28.01
N ARG A 389 -7.10 21.63 -27.58
CA ARG A 389 -6.84 22.85 -28.35
C ARG A 389 -5.36 23.25 -28.44
N GLY A 390 -4.47 22.43 -27.88
CA GLY A 390 -3.03 22.67 -27.95
C GLY A 390 -2.45 22.26 -29.31
N ARG A 391 -1.17 21.89 -29.33
CA ARG A 391 -0.47 21.45 -30.54
C ARG A 391 -1.16 20.22 -31.15
N LYS A 392 -1.25 20.20 -32.47
CA LYS A 392 -1.78 19.07 -33.25
C LYS A 392 -0.86 18.82 -34.44
N HIS A 393 -0.80 17.58 -34.87
CA HIS A 393 -0.29 17.20 -36.18
C HIS A 393 -1.33 16.31 -36.87
N ASP A 394 -1.29 16.25 -38.20
CA ASP A 394 -2.12 15.31 -38.94
C ASP A 394 -1.65 13.88 -38.63
N PRO A 395 -2.57 12.90 -38.57
CA PRO A 395 -2.19 11.53 -38.26
C PRO A 395 -1.30 10.98 -39.37
N MET A 396 -0.26 10.26 -38.95
CA MET A 396 0.70 9.61 -39.83
C MET A 396 0.49 8.10 -39.79
N ARG A 397 0.86 7.43 -40.89
CA ARG A 397 0.95 5.97 -41.02
C ARG A 397 2.12 5.59 -41.92
N ALA A 398 2.54 4.33 -41.85
CA ALA A 398 3.49 3.76 -42.79
C ALA A 398 3.04 3.87 -44.25
N LYS A 399 4.01 4.10 -45.16
CA LYS A 399 3.81 4.07 -46.62
C LYS A 399 3.84 2.65 -47.18
N ASP A 400 5.00 2.02 -47.15
CA ASP A 400 5.29 0.82 -47.97
C ASP A 400 5.67 -0.43 -47.16
N HIS A 401 6.16 -0.26 -45.93
CA HIS A 401 6.63 -1.36 -45.06
C HIS A 401 6.30 -1.07 -43.59
N PRO A 402 6.38 -2.06 -42.68
CA PRO A 402 6.25 -1.81 -41.25
C PRO A 402 7.24 -0.75 -40.77
N VAL A 403 6.79 0.19 -39.95
CA VAL A 403 7.61 1.31 -39.41
C VAL A 403 8.01 1.08 -37.96
N THR A 404 8.07 -0.19 -37.53
CA THR A 404 8.30 -0.56 -36.14
C THR A 404 9.78 -0.56 -35.76
N GLN A 405 10.11 -0.33 -34.49
CA GLN A 405 11.50 -0.48 -34.02
C GLN A 405 12.07 -1.89 -34.27
N MET A 406 11.24 -2.92 -34.15
CA MET A 406 11.63 -4.30 -34.47
C MET A 406 11.99 -4.47 -35.94
N TRP A 407 11.21 -3.88 -36.86
CA TRP A 407 11.50 -3.92 -38.29
C TRP A 407 12.85 -3.26 -38.58
N TYR A 408 13.08 -2.03 -38.10
CA TYR A 408 14.37 -1.34 -38.31
C TYR A 408 15.53 -2.16 -37.73
N ALA A 409 15.36 -2.69 -36.52
CA ALA A 409 16.38 -3.48 -35.85
C ALA A 409 16.77 -4.73 -36.65
N ARG A 410 15.79 -5.48 -37.19
CA ARG A 410 16.01 -6.67 -38.03
C ARG A 410 16.69 -6.35 -39.36
N HIS A 411 16.50 -5.13 -39.87
CA HIS A 411 17.17 -4.64 -41.07
C HIS A 411 18.54 -4.01 -40.79
N GLY A 412 19.04 -4.12 -39.54
CA GLY A 412 20.35 -3.59 -39.16
C GLY A 412 20.39 -2.06 -39.06
N ILE A 413 19.23 -1.40 -38.98
CA ILE A 413 19.11 0.06 -38.91
C ILE A 413 19.05 0.47 -37.44
N ILE A 414 19.98 1.34 -37.04
CA ILE A 414 19.92 2.02 -35.74
C ILE A 414 19.16 3.34 -35.92
N THR A 415 18.05 3.47 -35.20
CA THR A 415 17.21 4.67 -35.20
C THR A 415 17.70 5.69 -34.17
N PRO A 416 17.31 6.99 -34.29
CA PRO A 416 17.52 7.97 -33.24
C PRO A 416 16.95 7.50 -31.88
N GLU A 417 15.79 6.83 -31.90
CA GLU A 417 15.19 6.26 -30.69
C GLU A 417 16.07 5.17 -30.05
N MET A 418 16.67 4.26 -30.83
CA MET A 418 17.61 3.25 -30.32
C MET A 418 18.86 3.89 -29.69
N ARG A 419 19.44 4.91 -30.33
CA ARG A 419 20.59 5.62 -29.76
C ARG A 419 20.22 6.39 -28.48
N TYR A 420 19.02 6.95 -28.44
CA TYR A 420 18.50 7.67 -27.28
C TYR A 420 18.41 6.75 -26.06
N VAL A 421 17.80 5.58 -26.20
CA VAL A 421 17.66 4.64 -25.07
C VAL A 421 19.00 4.00 -24.68
N ALA A 422 19.90 3.79 -25.64
CA ALA A 422 21.24 3.26 -25.33
C ALA A 422 21.99 4.18 -24.37
N GLU A 423 21.91 5.49 -24.59
CA GLU A 423 22.45 6.48 -23.65
C GLU A 423 21.69 6.47 -22.32
N ARG A 424 20.35 6.41 -22.36
CA ARG A 424 19.49 6.45 -21.17
C ARG A 424 19.71 5.26 -20.24
N GLU A 425 20.00 4.09 -20.80
CA GLU A 425 20.34 2.84 -20.11
C GLU A 425 21.85 2.67 -19.85
N ASN A 426 22.68 3.62 -20.31
CA ASN A 426 24.14 3.55 -20.25
C ASN A 426 24.71 2.23 -20.81
N CYS A 427 24.27 1.84 -22.01
CA CYS A 427 24.67 0.60 -22.67
C CYS A 427 25.05 0.81 -24.15
N ASP A 428 25.50 -0.27 -24.80
CA ASP A 428 25.80 -0.25 -26.23
C ASP A 428 24.51 -0.19 -27.06
N VAL A 429 24.48 0.63 -28.11
CA VAL A 429 23.33 0.73 -29.02
C VAL A 429 23.08 -0.57 -29.80
N GLU A 430 24.12 -1.38 -30.01
CA GLU A 430 23.99 -2.68 -30.63
C GLU A 430 23.31 -3.69 -29.71
N LEU A 431 23.45 -3.56 -28.38
CA LEU A 431 22.65 -4.34 -27.43
C LEU A 431 21.16 -4.02 -27.63
N VAL A 432 20.81 -2.73 -27.64
CA VAL A 432 19.44 -2.25 -27.91
C VAL A 432 18.89 -2.81 -29.21
N ARG A 433 19.62 -2.64 -30.32
CA ARG A 433 19.20 -3.12 -31.64
C ARG A 433 19.04 -4.65 -31.64
N SER A 434 19.98 -5.39 -31.08
CA SER A 434 19.94 -6.85 -31.09
C SER A 434 18.76 -7.43 -30.30
N GLU A 435 18.44 -6.86 -29.13
CA GLU A 435 17.31 -7.30 -28.29
C GLU A 435 15.96 -6.96 -28.93
N LEU A 436 15.84 -5.79 -29.59
CA LEU A 436 14.65 -5.45 -30.38
C LEU A 436 14.48 -6.40 -31.57
N ALA A 437 15.58 -6.73 -32.27
CA ALA A 437 15.53 -7.59 -33.44
C ALA A 437 15.12 -9.03 -33.09
N SER A 438 15.58 -9.54 -31.94
CA SER A 438 15.21 -10.86 -31.42
C SER A 438 13.83 -10.89 -30.77
N GLY A 439 13.24 -9.73 -30.48
CA GLY A 439 11.96 -9.62 -29.78
C GLY A 439 12.06 -9.78 -28.26
N HIS A 440 13.28 -9.78 -27.69
CA HIS A 440 13.50 -9.85 -26.23
C HIS A 440 13.41 -8.49 -25.54
N ALA A 441 13.22 -7.43 -26.33
CA ALA A 441 12.88 -6.11 -25.85
C ALA A 441 11.83 -5.46 -26.77
N VAL A 442 11.07 -4.53 -26.21
CA VAL A 442 10.19 -3.62 -26.95
C VAL A 442 10.50 -2.18 -26.62
N MET A 443 10.22 -1.30 -27.57
CA MET A 443 10.28 0.15 -27.44
C MET A 443 8.94 0.72 -27.89
N PRO A 444 7.97 0.89 -26.97
CA PRO A 444 6.66 1.44 -27.30
C PRO A 444 6.82 2.92 -27.67
N CYS A 445 6.69 3.24 -28.96
CA CYS A 445 7.01 4.57 -29.45
C CYS A 445 6.23 4.90 -30.73
N ASN A 446 4.90 4.91 -30.63
CA ASN A 446 4.01 5.14 -31.77
C ASN A 446 4.42 6.42 -32.51
N ILE A 447 4.40 6.39 -33.85
CA ILE A 447 4.77 7.52 -34.71
C ILE A 447 3.90 8.76 -34.50
N ASN A 448 2.69 8.59 -33.95
CA ASN A 448 1.76 9.67 -33.58
C ASN A 448 1.88 10.11 -32.12
N HIS A 449 2.90 9.64 -31.40
CA HIS A 449 3.29 10.15 -30.07
C HIS A 449 4.70 10.71 -30.10
N PRO A 450 4.93 11.80 -30.84
CA PRO A 450 6.25 12.40 -30.93
C PRO A 450 6.70 13.09 -29.64
N GLU A 451 5.79 13.32 -28.68
CA GLU A 451 6.09 13.95 -27.38
C GLU A 451 6.85 13.03 -26.41
N ALA A 452 6.66 11.70 -26.49
CA ALA A 452 7.28 10.76 -25.58
C ALA A 452 8.81 10.71 -25.73
N GLU A 453 9.52 10.70 -24.60
CA GLU A 453 10.95 10.44 -24.53
C GLU A 453 11.19 8.91 -24.60
N PRO A 454 11.88 8.38 -25.64
CA PRO A 454 12.01 6.94 -25.83
C PRO A 454 12.58 6.19 -24.63
N MET A 455 12.07 4.99 -24.40
CA MET A 455 12.50 4.06 -23.35
C MET A 455 12.36 2.61 -23.84
N ILE A 456 13.10 1.68 -23.23
CA ILE A 456 13.14 0.27 -23.63
C ILE A 456 12.72 -0.65 -22.49
N ILE A 457 11.92 -1.67 -22.83
CA ILE A 457 11.40 -2.68 -21.91
C ILE A 457 11.95 -4.04 -22.34
N GLY A 458 12.81 -4.63 -21.51
CA GLY A 458 13.38 -5.97 -21.73
C GLY A 458 14.22 -6.41 -20.55
N GLU A 459 14.45 -7.72 -20.41
CA GLU A 459 15.15 -8.31 -19.25
C GLU A 459 16.55 -7.74 -19.02
N LYS A 460 17.28 -7.44 -20.10
CA LYS A 460 18.67 -6.95 -20.04
C LYS A 460 18.83 -5.48 -19.68
N PHE A 461 17.73 -4.76 -19.50
CA PHE A 461 17.70 -3.33 -19.17
C PHE A 461 17.21 -3.13 -17.73
N LEU A 462 17.17 -1.88 -17.27
CA LEU A 462 16.56 -1.55 -15.97
C LEU A 462 15.10 -2.02 -15.94
N THR A 463 14.66 -2.58 -14.81
CA THR A 463 13.27 -3.04 -14.65
C THR A 463 12.33 -1.83 -14.69
N LYS A 464 11.38 -1.81 -15.62
CA LYS A 464 10.49 -0.66 -15.82
C LYS A 464 9.25 -0.73 -14.95
N LEU A 465 8.69 0.43 -14.63
CA LEU A 465 7.48 0.59 -13.83
C LEU A 465 6.34 1.18 -14.66
N ASN A 466 5.18 0.53 -14.66
CA ASN A 466 3.94 1.12 -15.16
C ASN A 466 3.04 1.63 -14.01
N ALA A 467 2.44 2.81 -14.19
CA ALA A 467 1.37 3.32 -13.33
C ALA A 467 0.03 3.36 -14.07
N ASN A 468 -1.01 2.73 -13.50
CA ASN A 468 -2.36 2.80 -14.05
C ASN A 468 -3.08 4.07 -13.57
N MET A 469 -3.77 4.74 -14.48
CA MET A 469 -4.68 5.83 -14.18
C MET A 469 -5.92 5.75 -15.08
N GLY A 470 -6.77 6.77 -15.04
CA GLY A 470 -8.01 6.79 -15.79
C GLY A 470 -9.19 7.27 -14.94
N ASN A 471 -10.13 7.89 -15.63
CA ASN A 471 -11.40 8.31 -15.04
C ASN A 471 -12.36 7.12 -14.90
N SER A 472 -13.44 7.31 -14.15
CA SER A 472 -14.53 6.33 -14.08
C SER A 472 -15.87 7.00 -14.31
N ALA A 473 -16.92 6.20 -14.52
CA ALA A 473 -18.29 6.68 -14.58
C ALA A 473 -18.74 7.47 -13.32
N VAL A 474 -18.04 7.30 -12.19
CA VAL A 474 -18.45 7.80 -10.87
C VAL A 474 -17.59 8.99 -10.41
N THR A 475 -16.31 9.06 -10.79
CA THR A 475 -15.36 10.08 -10.29
C THR A 475 -14.26 10.44 -11.30
N SER A 476 -13.59 11.56 -11.01
CA SER A 476 -12.46 12.17 -11.72
C SER A 476 -12.76 13.00 -12.97
N SER A 477 -11.82 13.87 -13.34
CA SER A 477 -11.92 14.83 -14.44
C SER A 477 -10.62 14.91 -15.24
N ILE A 478 -10.68 15.40 -16.48
CA ILE A 478 -9.51 15.56 -17.36
C ILE A 478 -8.32 16.25 -16.67
N ASP A 479 -8.58 17.32 -15.89
CA ASP A 479 -7.50 18.05 -15.23
C ASP A 479 -6.82 17.19 -14.15
N GLU A 480 -7.59 16.35 -13.45
CA GLU A 480 -7.08 15.43 -12.42
C GLU A 480 -6.30 14.27 -13.05
N GLU A 481 -6.71 13.77 -14.21
CA GLU A 481 -5.96 12.71 -14.92
C GLU A 481 -4.60 13.23 -15.42
N VAL A 482 -4.56 14.45 -15.98
CA VAL A 482 -3.29 15.09 -16.37
C VAL A 482 -2.42 15.38 -15.13
N GLU A 483 -3.02 15.78 -14.00
CA GLU A 483 -2.28 15.92 -12.74
C GLU A 483 -1.71 14.58 -12.27
N LYS A 484 -2.49 13.50 -12.32
CA LYS A 484 -2.00 12.15 -11.96
C LYS A 484 -0.88 11.67 -12.87
N LEU A 485 -0.95 11.96 -14.18
CA LEU A 485 0.13 11.69 -15.14
C LEU A 485 1.45 12.37 -14.74
N THR A 486 1.40 13.69 -14.55
CA THR A 486 2.59 14.46 -14.16
C THR A 486 3.11 14.04 -12.79
N TRP A 487 2.22 13.62 -11.89
CA TRP A 487 2.58 13.12 -10.57
C TRP A 487 3.25 11.75 -10.61
N ALA A 488 2.70 10.79 -11.35
CA ALA A 488 3.25 9.44 -11.49
C ALA A 488 4.65 9.48 -12.13
N THR A 489 4.79 10.20 -13.23
CA THR A 489 6.06 10.36 -13.96
C THR A 489 7.13 11.07 -13.14
N LYS A 490 6.75 12.08 -12.35
CA LYS A 490 7.64 12.73 -11.38
C LYS A 490 8.21 11.74 -10.35
N TRP A 491 7.41 10.82 -9.85
CA TRP A 491 7.85 9.86 -8.84
C TRP A 491 8.58 8.63 -9.41
N GLY A 492 8.62 8.49 -10.74
CA GLY A 492 9.46 7.48 -11.40
C GLY A 492 8.71 6.50 -12.30
N ALA A 493 7.40 6.68 -12.54
CA ALA A 493 6.68 5.83 -13.48
C ALA A 493 7.29 5.94 -14.87
N ASP A 494 7.72 4.80 -15.42
CA ASP A 494 8.41 4.70 -16.70
C ASP A 494 7.42 4.63 -17.87
N THR A 495 6.24 4.05 -17.64
CA THR A 495 5.06 4.13 -18.53
C THR A 495 3.81 4.43 -17.73
N VAL A 496 2.75 4.83 -18.44
CA VAL A 496 1.43 5.04 -17.85
C VAL A 496 0.36 4.37 -18.70
N MET A 497 -0.64 3.75 -18.07
CA MET A 497 -1.83 3.29 -18.78
C MET A 497 -3.04 4.16 -18.48
N ASP A 498 -3.73 4.60 -19.54
CA ASP A 498 -5.07 5.17 -19.43
C ASP A 498 -6.13 4.06 -19.48
N LEU A 499 -6.65 3.71 -18.30
CA LEU A 499 -7.71 2.74 -18.09
C LEU A 499 -9.08 3.42 -17.87
N SER A 500 -9.24 4.64 -18.40
CA SER A 500 -10.48 5.41 -18.33
C SER A 500 -11.70 4.61 -18.80
N THR A 501 -12.80 4.76 -18.07
CA THR A 501 -14.11 4.17 -18.38
C THR A 501 -15.21 5.21 -18.22
N GLY A 502 -16.31 5.06 -18.94
CA GLY A 502 -17.42 5.99 -18.96
C GLY A 502 -17.31 7.06 -20.05
N ASN A 503 -17.47 8.32 -19.66
CA ASN A 503 -17.62 9.43 -20.62
C ASN A 503 -16.30 10.16 -20.86
N ASP A 504 -16.22 10.85 -22.01
CA ASP A 504 -15.08 11.66 -22.43
C ASP A 504 -13.74 10.88 -22.48
N ILE A 505 -13.77 9.57 -22.75
CA ILE A 505 -12.56 8.70 -22.81
C ILE A 505 -11.59 9.21 -23.88
N HIS A 506 -12.04 9.34 -25.12
CA HIS A 506 -11.21 9.85 -26.23
C HIS A 506 -10.59 11.20 -25.89
N THR A 507 -11.41 12.13 -25.38
CA THR A 507 -10.95 13.46 -25.03
C THR A 507 -9.92 13.42 -23.90
N THR A 508 -10.18 12.66 -22.84
CA THR A 508 -9.26 12.53 -21.70
C THR A 508 -7.91 11.99 -22.16
N ARG A 509 -7.91 10.94 -22.96
CA ARG A 509 -6.71 10.35 -23.52
C ARG A 509 -5.91 11.31 -24.40
N GLU A 510 -6.58 12.15 -25.19
CA GLU A 510 -5.90 13.18 -25.99
C GLU A 510 -5.13 14.16 -25.10
N TRP A 511 -5.72 14.58 -23.98
CA TRP A 511 -5.01 15.42 -23.01
C TRP A 511 -3.83 14.71 -22.35
N ILE A 512 -3.96 13.41 -22.06
CA ILE A 512 -2.90 12.60 -21.47
C ILE A 512 -1.73 12.48 -22.45
N LEU A 513 -1.97 12.00 -23.67
CA LEU A 513 -0.94 11.78 -24.69
C LEU A 513 -0.14 13.06 -25.00
N ARG A 514 -0.83 14.17 -25.29
CA ARG A 514 -0.17 15.44 -25.63
C ARG A 514 0.63 16.03 -24.47
N ASN A 515 0.44 15.54 -23.25
CA ASN A 515 1.17 15.96 -22.05
C ASN A 515 2.05 14.87 -21.43
N SER A 516 2.19 13.71 -22.10
CA SER A 516 2.96 12.60 -21.57
C SER A 516 4.39 12.61 -22.10
N PRO A 517 5.41 12.66 -21.21
CA PRO A 517 6.79 12.44 -21.61
C PRO A 517 7.15 10.95 -21.69
N VAL A 518 6.23 10.06 -21.29
CA VAL A 518 6.42 8.61 -21.24
C VAL A 518 5.43 7.88 -22.16
N PRO A 519 5.71 6.62 -22.55
CA PRO A 519 4.76 5.84 -23.31
C PRO A 519 3.41 5.66 -22.61
N ILE A 520 2.33 5.75 -23.38
CA ILE A 520 0.95 5.57 -22.93
C ILE A 520 0.38 4.26 -23.44
N GLY A 521 -0.08 3.42 -22.52
CA GLY A 521 -0.83 2.21 -22.80
C GLY A 521 -2.33 2.36 -22.63
N THR A 522 -3.11 1.48 -23.26
CA THR A 522 -4.56 1.40 -23.09
C THR A 522 -5.08 -0.03 -23.15
N VAL A 523 -6.34 -0.23 -22.78
CA VAL A 523 -7.11 -1.43 -23.10
C VAL A 523 -8.24 -1.03 -24.06
N PRO A 524 -8.08 -1.18 -25.39
CA PRO A 524 -9.06 -0.69 -26.37
C PRO A 524 -10.48 -1.24 -26.16
N MET A 525 -10.59 -2.43 -25.56
CA MET A 525 -11.87 -3.07 -25.24
C MET A 525 -12.75 -2.20 -24.34
N TYR A 526 -12.17 -1.41 -23.42
CA TYR A 526 -12.95 -0.61 -22.49
C TYR A 526 -13.73 0.49 -23.22
N GLN A 527 -13.08 1.16 -24.18
CA GLN A 527 -13.77 2.17 -24.99
C GLN A 527 -14.74 1.51 -25.99
N ALA A 528 -14.40 0.36 -26.55
CA ALA A 528 -15.30 -0.37 -27.46
C ALA A 528 -16.60 -0.77 -26.75
N LEU A 529 -16.50 -1.24 -25.50
CA LEU A 529 -17.64 -1.60 -24.67
C LEU A 529 -18.54 -0.39 -24.36
N GLU A 530 -17.95 0.76 -24.05
CA GLU A 530 -18.70 2.00 -23.81
C GLU A 530 -19.47 2.48 -25.06
N LYS A 531 -18.88 2.30 -26.25
CA LYS A 531 -19.56 2.61 -27.53
C LYS A 531 -20.81 1.76 -27.78
N VAL A 532 -20.90 0.59 -27.14
CA VAL A 532 -22.09 -0.29 -27.20
C VAL A 532 -22.89 -0.32 -25.90
N GLU A 533 -22.73 0.71 -25.07
CA GLU A 533 -23.55 0.90 -23.87
C GLU A 533 -23.39 -0.20 -22.82
N ASP A 534 -22.16 -0.70 -22.63
CA ASP A 534 -21.83 -1.76 -21.68
C ASP A 534 -22.47 -3.12 -21.99
N ASP A 535 -22.98 -3.28 -23.22
CA ASP A 535 -23.57 -4.53 -23.69
C ASP A 535 -22.53 -5.32 -24.51
N ALA A 536 -21.86 -6.26 -23.83
CA ALA A 536 -20.86 -7.12 -24.46
C ALA A 536 -21.44 -7.82 -25.70
N SER A 537 -22.72 -8.20 -25.72
CA SER A 537 -23.37 -8.89 -26.86
C SER A 537 -23.31 -8.10 -28.18
N LYS A 538 -23.14 -6.78 -28.09
CA LYS A 538 -23.14 -5.88 -29.25
C LYS A 538 -21.74 -5.57 -29.78
N LEU A 539 -20.69 -6.08 -29.12
CA LEU A 539 -19.32 -5.93 -29.62
C LEU A 539 -19.16 -6.68 -30.94
N SER A 540 -18.42 -6.08 -31.86
CA SER A 540 -18.02 -6.70 -33.13
C SER A 540 -16.57 -6.34 -33.46
N TRP A 541 -15.97 -7.13 -34.35
CA TRP A 541 -14.65 -6.86 -34.87
C TRP A 541 -14.54 -5.46 -35.47
N GLU A 542 -15.53 -5.03 -36.27
CA GLU A 542 -15.49 -3.74 -36.97
C GLU A 542 -15.44 -2.55 -36.01
N LEU A 543 -16.23 -2.61 -34.92
CA LEU A 543 -16.23 -1.60 -33.87
C LEU A 543 -14.91 -1.58 -33.09
N PHE A 544 -14.39 -2.77 -32.75
CA PHE A 544 -13.12 -2.88 -32.04
C PHE A 544 -11.97 -2.35 -32.90
N ARG A 545 -11.90 -2.76 -34.17
CA ARG A 545 -10.94 -2.27 -35.16
C ARG A 545 -10.98 -0.76 -35.32
N ASP A 546 -12.18 -0.18 -35.42
CA ASP A 546 -12.38 1.28 -35.48
C ASP A 546 -11.78 1.97 -34.25
N THR A 547 -12.00 1.40 -33.06
CA THR A 547 -11.46 1.90 -31.79
C THR A 547 -9.94 1.76 -31.71
N VAL A 548 -9.38 0.66 -32.23
CA VAL A 548 -7.93 0.47 -32.31
C VAL A 548 -7.29 1.52 -33.23
N ILE A 549 -7.85 1.75 -34.43
CA ILE A 549 -7.33 2.75 -35.38
C ILE A 549 -7.42 4.16 -34.77
N GLU A 550 -8.54 4.50 -34.14
CA GLU A 550 -8.70 5.75 -33.41
C GLU A 550 -7.55 5.99 -32.41
N GLN A 551 -7.21 4.98 -31.61
CA GLN A 551 -6.16 5.09 -30.61
C GLN A 551 -4.75 5.09 -31.21
N CYS A 552 -4.52 4.37 -32.31
CA CYS A 552 -3.27 4.42 -33.07
C CYS A 552 -3.00 5.83 -33.61
N GLU A 553 -4.03 6.49 -34.15
CA GLU A 553 -3.96 7.86 -34.68
C GLU A 553 -3.74 8.90 -33.58
N GLN A 554 -4.27 8.68 -32.37
CA GLN A 554 -4.00 9.56 -31.23
C GLN A 554 -2.56 9.46 -30.72
N GLY A 555 -1.89 8.32 -30.92
CA GLY A 555 -0.53 8.06 -30.43
C GLY A 555 -0.44 7.11 -29.23
N VAL A 556 -1.40 6.22 -29.01
CA VAL A 556 -1.21 5.16 -27.99
C VAL A 556 -0.03 4.28 -28.38
N ASP A 557 0.93 4.07 -27.47
CA ASP A 557 2.20 3.39 -27.77
C ASP A 557 2.12 1.87 -27.67
N TYR A 558 1.27 1.38 -26.77
CA TYR A 558 1.00 -0.04 -26.63
C TYR A 558 -0.44 -0.30 -26.22
N MET A 559 -0.96 -1.47 -26.60
CA MET A 559 -2.35 -1.83 -26.29
C MET A 559 -2.41 -3.22 -25.69
N THR A 560 -3.15 -3.31 -24.58
CA THR A 560 -3.51 -4.57 -23.95
C THR A 560 -4.64 -5.25 -24.73
N ILE A 561 -4.32 -6.36 -25.39
CA ILE A 561 -5.25 -7.13 -26.22
C ILE A 561 -5.41 -8.53 -25.65
N HIS A 562 -6.62 -8.86 -25.19
CA HIS A 562 -6.95 -10.15 -24.56
C HIS A 562 -7.26 -11.24 -25.60
N ALA A 563 -6.40 -11.38 -26.61
CA ALA A 563 -6.57 -12.35 -27.69
C ALA A 563 -6.29 -13.81 -27.25
N GLY A 564 -5.74 -14.02 -26.05
CA GLY A 564 -5.55 -15.34 -25.43
C GLY A 564 -6.78 -15.92 -24.76
N VAL A 565 -7.85 -15.13 -24.55
CA VAL A 565 -9.11 -15.60 -23.97
C VAL A 565 -9.92 -16.30 -25.05
N LEU A 566 -9.77 -17.62 -25.12
CA LEU A 566 -10.45 -18.45 -26.11
C LEU A 566 -11.71 -19.10 -25.52
N LEU A 567 -12.74 -19.30 -26.35
CA LEU A 567 -14.03 -19.89 -25.96
C LEU A 567 -13.81 -21.21 -25.20
N ARG A 568 -12.89 -22.05 -25.67
CA ARG A 568 -12.58 -23.36 -25.07
C ARG A 568 -11.90 -23.27 -23.69
N PHE A 569 -11.34 -22.12 -23.32
CA PHE A 569 -10.70 -21.92 -22.01
C PHE A 569 -11.66 -21.37 -20.96
N VAL A 570 -12.75 -20.71 -21.35
CA VAL A 570 -13.74 -20.16 -20.41
C VAL A 570 -14.28 -21.21 -19.41
N PRO A 571 -14.60 -22.46 -19.81
CA PRO A 571 -15.04 -23.47 -18.86
C PRO A 571 -13.99 -23.87 -17.80
N LEU A 572 -12.69 -23.67 -18.07
CA LEU A 572 -11.62 -23.99 -17.13
C LEU A 572 -11.68 -23.10 -15.87
N THR A 573 -12.27 -21.91 -15.97
CA THR A 573 -12.37 -20.97 -14.85
C THR A 573 -13.62 -21.20 -13.98
N ALA A 574 -14.49 -22.14 -14.34
CA ALA A 574 -15.79 -22.33 -13.69
C ALA A 574 -15.66 -22.75 -12.21
N ASN A 575 -14.56 -23.42 -11.85
CA ASN A 575 -14.30 -23.91 -10.49
C ASN A 575 -13.27 -23.07 -9.72
N ARG A 576 -12.85 -21.92 -10.26
CA ARG A 576 -11.97 -20.99 -9.55
C ARG A 576 -12.67 -20.37 -8.35
N VAL A 577 -11.90 -20.01 -7.33
CA VAL A 577 -12.38 -19.28 -6.16
C VAL A 577 -12.83 -17.88 -6.54
N THR A 578 -12.07 -17.17 -7.37
CA THR A 578 -12.37 -15.78 -7.78
C THR A 578 -12.67 -15.62 -9.28
N GLY A 579 -12.79 -16.73 -10.02
CA GLY A 579 -13.25 -16.73 -11.41
C GLY A 579 -12.29 -16.00 -12.37
N ILE A 580 -12.85 -15.12 -13.21
CA ILE A 580 -12.11 -14.26 -14.14
C ILE A 580 -12.07 -12.85 -13.57
N VAL A 581 -10.90 -12.42 -13.10
CA VAL A 581 -10.71 -11.09 -12.48
C VAL A 581 -10.18 -10.02 -13.45
N SER A 582 -9.76 -10.42 -14.65
CA SER A 582 -9.46 -9.46 -15.72
C SER A 582 -10.75 -8.86 -16.26
N ARG A 583 -10.91 -7.54 -16.20
CA ARG A 583 -12.05 -6.85 -16.81
C ARG A 583 -12.12 -7.10 -18.32
N GLY A 584 -11.00 -6.96 -19.04
CA GLY A 584 -10.97 -7.22 -20.48
C GLY A 584 -11.21 -8.70 -20.80
N GLY A 585 -10.67 -9.60 -19.97
CA GLY A 585 -10.89 -11.03 -20.11
C GLY A 585 -12.35 -11.45 -19.87
N SER A 586 -13.01 -10.89 -18.84
CA SER A 586 -14.39 -11.20 -18.53
C SER A 586 -15.35 -10.74 -19.63
N ILE A 587 -15.11 -9.56 -20.22
CA ILE A 587 -15.88 -9.04 -21.37
C ILE A 587 -15.77 -10.00 -22.57
N MET A 588 -14.55 -10.47 -22.87
CA MET A 588 -14.35 -11.41 -23.98
C MET A 588 -14.95 -12.79 -23.70
N ALA A 589 -14.84 -13.29 -22.47
CA ALA A 589 -15.47 -14.54 -22.07
C ALA A 589 -17.00 -14.47 -22.21
N GLU A 590 -17.62 -13.39 -21.76
CA GLU A 590 -19.06 -13.14 -21.92
C GLU A 590 -19.46 -13.12 -23.40
N TRP A 591 -18.74 -12.35 -24.22
CA TRP A 591 -19.00 -12.28 -25.67
C TRP A 591 -18.94 -13.66 -26.34
N CYS A 592 -17.89 -14.43 -26.03
CA CYS A 592 -17.70 -15.79 -26.58
C CYS A 592 -18.85 -16.71 -26.21
N LEU A 593 -19.29 -16.70 -24.94
CA LEU A 593 -20.38 -17.55 -24.45
C LEU A 593 -21.74 -17.15 -25.05
N GLN A 594 -22.02 -15.86 -25.20
CA GLN A 594 -23.30 -15.41 -25.77
C GLN A 594 -23.41 -15.77 -27.25
N HIS A 595 -22.32 -15.62 -28.01
CA HIS A 595 -22.31 -15.89 -29.45
C HIS A 595 -21.99 -17.35 -29.80
N HIS A 596 -21.47 -18.13 -28.85
CA HIS A 596 -20.90 -19.46 -29.09
C HIS A 596 -19.85 -19.45 -30.21
N GLN A 597 -19.03 -18.40 -30.23
CA GLN A 597 -18.00 -18.16 -31.24
C GLN A 597 -16.63 -17.98 -30.57
N GLU A 598 -15.57 -18.30 -31.31
CA GLU A 598 -14.21 -18.03 -30.85
C GLU A 598 -13.96 -16.52 -30.79
N SER A 599 -13.09 -16.10 -29.87
CA SER A 599 -12.73 -14.71 -29.65
C SER A 599 -12.39 -13.99 -30.96
N PHE A 600 -13.14 -12.92 -31.27
CA PHE A 600 -12.87 -12.14 -32.48
C PHE A 600 -11.50 -11.46 -32.44
N LEU A 601 -10.93 -11.25 -31.24
CA LEU A 601 -9.56 -10.74 -31.09
C LEU A 601 -8.53 -11.77 -31.57
N TYR A 602 -8.79 -13.06 -31.31
CA TYR A 602 -7.94 -14.15 -31.77
C TYR A 602 -8.10 -14.40 -33.28
N THR A 603 -9.34 -14.44 -33.78
CA THR A 603 -9.61 -14.75 -35.19
C THR A 603 -9.16 -13.64 -36.14
N HIS A 604 -9.16 -12.38 -35.68
CA HIS A 604 -8.68 -11.21 -36.44
C HIS A 604 -7.30 -10.72 -36.01
N PHE A 605 -6.53 -11.52 -35.26
CA PHE A 605 -5.23 -11.10 -34.73
C PHE A 605 -4.23 -10.67 -35.82
N ASP A 606 -4.27 -11.30 -37.00
CA ASP A 606 -3.39 -10.93 -38.10
C ASP A 606 -3.73 -9.55 -38.66
N GLU A 607 -5.01 -9.15 -38.68
CA GLU A 607 -5.45 -7.82 -39.09
C GLU A 607 -5.03 -6.77 -38.04
N LEU A 608 -5.05 -7.11 -36.74
CA LEU A 608 -4.48 -6.25 -35.70
C LEU A 608 -2.98 -6.02 -35.90
N CYS A 609 -2.23 -7.07 -36.23
CA CYS A 609 -0.80 -6.93 -36.53
C CYS A 609 -0.56 -5.99 -37.73
N ASP A 610 -1.37 -6.10 -38.79
CA ASP A 610 -1.27 -5.21 -39.96
C ASP A 610 -1.57 -3.74 -39.62
N ILE A 611 -2.42 -3.50 -38.62
CA ILE A 611 -2.69 -2.15 -38.11
C ILE A 611 -1.49 -1.68 -37.29
N PHE A 612 -1.03 -2.44 -36.30
CA PHE A 612 0.06 -2.03 -35.40
C PHE A 612 1.37 -1.77 -36.14
N ALA A 613 1.68 -2.58 -37.16
CA ALA A 613 2.84 -2.41 -38.03
C ALA A 613 2.87 -1.03 -38.73
N LYS A 614 1.71 -0.40 -38.97
CA LYS A 614 1.61 0.91 -39.64
C LYS A 614 1.90 2.09 -38.73
N TYR A 615 1.80 1.92 -37.42
CA TYR A 615 1.89 3.02 -36.46
C TYR A 615 3.00 2.83 -35.42
N ASP A 616 3.64 1.66 -35.37
CA ASP A 616 4.59 1.27 -34.32
C ASP A 616 3.95 1.18 -32.93
N VAL A 617 2.76 0.55 -32.87
CA VAL A 617 2.10 0.19 -31.61
C VAL A 617 2.59 -1.18 -31.18
N ALA A 618 3.03 -1.31 -29.92
CA ALA A 618 3.41 -2.60 -29.36
C ALA A 618 2.18 -3.36 -28.83
N PHE A 619 2.18 -4.69 -28.99
CA PHE A 619 1.24 -5.54 -28.25
C PHE A 619 1.68 -5.64 -26.80
N SER A 620 0.73 -5.41 -25.90
CA SER A 620 0.72 -6.00 -24.58
C SER A 620 -0.29 -7.15 -24.64
N LEU A 621 0.17 -8.39 -24.78
CA LEU A 621 -0.73 -9.53 -24.90
C LEU A 621 -1.33 -9.82 -23.52
N GLY A 622 -2.61 -9.49 -23.34
CA GLY A 622 -3.27 -9.45 -22.05
C GLY A 622 -3.50 -10.81 -21.41
N ASP A 623 -3.40 -10.86 -20.08
CA ASP A 623 -3.60 -12.04 -19.23
C ASP A 623 -5.06 -12.15 -18.75
N GLY A 624 -5.97 -12.32 -19.70
CA GLY A 624 -7.41 -12.33 -19.44
C GLY A 624 -7.88 -13.38 -18.46
N LEU A 625 -7.14 -14.47 -18.29
CA LEU A 625 -7.39 -15.56 -17.36
C LEU A 625 -6.35 -15.60 -16.23
N ARG A 626 -5.71 -14.47 -15.87
CA ARG A 626 -4.85 -14.41 -14.68
C ARG A 626 -5.58 -14.81 -13.39
N PRO A 627 -4.86 -15.35 -12.38
CA PRO A 627 -5.44 -15.66 -11.08
C PRO A 627 -5.71 -14.39 -10.26
N GLY A 628 -6.89 -14.33 -9.63
CA GLY A 628 -7.29 -13.26 -8.70
C GLY A 628 -7.31 -13.69 -7.24
N SER A 629 -6.78 -14.87 -6.95
CA SER A 629 -6.53 -15.38 -5.61
C SER A 629 -5.38 -16.38 -5.66
N LEU A 630 -4.72 -16.60 -4.54
CA LEU A 630 -3.67 -17.61 -4.44
C LEU A 630 -4.18 -19.02 -4.78
N ALA A 631 -5.46 -19.31 -4.51
CA ALA A 631 -6.07 -20.61 -4.78
C ALA A 631 -6.20 -20.93 -6.27
N ASP A 632 -6.28 -19.90 -7.10
CA ASP A 632 -6.44 -20.03 -8.56
C ASP A 632 -5.11 -19.96 -9.31
N ALA A 633 -4.01 -19.76 -8.58
CA ALA A 633 -2.68 -19.62 -9.14
C ALA A 633 -2.22 -20.89 -9.86
N ASN A 634 -1.59 -20.70 -11.03
CA ASN A 634 -0.97 -21.74 -11.84
C ASN A 634 -1.94 -22.81 -12.36
N ASP A 635 -3.23 -22.48 -12.42
CA ASP A 635 -4.25 -23.42 -12.86
C ASP A 635 -4.25 -23.63 -14.39
N ALA A 636 -5.09 -24.55 -14.85
CA ALA A 636 -5.17 -24.88 -16.28
C ALA A 636 -5.59 -23.69 -17.15
N ALA A 637 -6.44 -22.78 -16.65
CA ALA A 637 -6.90 -21.63 -17.43
C ALA A 637 -5.78 -20.62 -17.67
N GLN A 638 -5.02 -20.27 -16.62
CA GLN A 638 -3.89 -19.36 -16.71
C GLN A 638 -2.83 -19.90 -17.67
N LEU A 639 -2.44 -21.16 -17.50
CA LEU A 639 -1.36 -21.75 -18.28
C LEU A 639 -1.75 -21.98 -19.74
N ALA A 640 -3.01 -22.30 -20.02
CA ALA A 640 -3.51 -22.46 -21.39
C ALA A 640 -3.55 -21.13 -22.16
N GLU A 641 -3.92 -20.03 -21.48
CA GLU A 641 -3.82 -18.70 -22.07
C GLU A 641 -2.36 -18.35 -22.39
N LEU A 642 -1.43 -18.54 -21.44
CA LEU A 642 0.00 -18.27 -21.64
C LEU A 642 0.57 -19.00 -22.87
N MET A 643 0.22 -20.27 -23.07
CA MET A 643 0.59 -21.03 -24.28
C MET A 643 0.08 -20.39 -25.57
N THR A 644 -1.13 -19.84 -25.54
CA THR A 644 -1.71 -19.12 -26.68
C THR A 644 -0.99 -17.79 -26.90
N LEU A 645 -0.60 -17.07 -25.85
CA LEU A 645 0.16 -15.83 -25.99
C LEU A 645 1.51 -16.07 -26.67
N GLY A 646 2.17 -17.20 -26.39
CA GLY A 646 3.38 -17.63 -27.11
C GLY A 646 3.16 -17.84 -28.61
N GLU A 647 2.04 -18.47 -29.01
CA GLU A 647 1.64 -18.58 -30.43
C GLU A 647 1.43 -17.20 -31.08
N LEU A 648 0.66 -16.34 -30.42
CA LEU A 648 0.33 -14.99 -30.91
C LEU A 648 1.58 -14.11 -31.03
N THR A 649 2.56 -14.30 -30.15
CA THR A 649 3.87 -13.63 -30.21
C THR A 649 4.59 -13.96 -31.51
N GLN A 650 4.66 -15.24 -31.89
CA GLN A 650 5.30 -15.65 -33.16
C GLN A 650 4.58 -15.06 -34.38
N ARG A 651 3.24 -15.00 -34.34
CA ARG A 651 2.43 -14.41 -35.41
C ARG A 651 2.67 -12.90 -35.55
N ALA A 652 2.75 -12.17 -34.45
CA ALA A 652 3.06 -10.75 -34.44
C ALA A 652 4.50 -10.47 -34.91
N TRP A 653 5.47 -11.26 -34.43
CA TRP A 653 6.87 -11.17 -34.87
C TRP A 653 7.04 -11.49 -36.36
N ALA A 654 6.23 -12.37 -36.94
CA ALA A 654 6.26 -12.62 -38.38
C ALA A 654 5.87 -11.39 -39.23
N LYS A 655 5.24 -10.38 -38.60
CA LYS A 655 4.87 -9.09 -39.19
C LYS A 655 5.68 -7.92 -38.62
N ASP A 656 6.80 -8.22 -37.95
CA ASP A 656 7.68 -7.26 -37.28
C ASP A 656 6.95 -6.36 -36.26
N VAL A 657 5.89 -6.84 -35.62
CA VAL A 657 5.20 -6.11 -34.56
C VAL A 657 5.83 -6.44 -33.20
N GLN A 658 6.10 -5.40 -32.41
CA GLN A 658 6.69 -5.52 -31.08
C GLN A 658 5.68 -6.16 -30.10
N VAL A 659 6.16 -7.04 -29.21
CA VAL A 659 5.29 -7.79 -28.27
C VAL A 659 5.93 -7.83 -26.89
N MET A 660 5.12 -7.52 -25.87
CA MET A 660 5.34 -7.91 -24.48
C MET A 660 4.13 -8.73 -23.99
N ILE A 661 4.36 -9.58 -23.00
CA ILE A 661 3.38 -10.53 -22.46
C ILE A 661 2.91 -10.01 -21.10
N GLU A 662 1.60 -9.92 -20.87
CA GLU A 662 1.08 -9.68 -19.54
C GLU A 662 1.06 -10.96 -18.71
N GLY A 663 1.27 -10.83 -17.40
CA GLY A 663 1.40 -11.96 -16.48
C GLY A 663 0.78 -11.71 -15.12
N PRO A 664 0.75 -12.76 -14.29
CA PRO A 664 -0.27 -12.97 -13.26
C PRO A 664 -0.36 -11.90 -12.19
N GLY A 665 -1.53 -11.93 -11.54
CA GLY A 665 -1.91 -11.12 -10.39
C GLY A 665 -1.55 -11.79 -9.05
N HIS A 666 -2.30 -12.81 -8.62
CA HIS A 666 -2.14 -13.41 -7.28
C HIS A 666 -1.42 -14.75 -7.37
N ILE A 667 -0.23 -14.88 -6.79
CA ILE A 667 0.63 -16.08 -6.89
C ILE A 667 1.32 -16.39 -5.56
N PRO A 668 1.21 -17.62 -5.02
CA PRO A 668 1.94 -18.04 -3.84
C PRO A 668 3.46 -17.86 -4.04
N PHE A 669 4.13 -17.30 -3.04
CA PHE A 669 5.53 -16.85 -3.17
C PHE A 669 6.48 -17.91 -3.72
N ASP A 670 6.33 -19.17 -3.29
CA ASP A 670 7.16 -20.31 -3.72
C ASP A 670 7.04 -20.64 -5.22
N THR A 671 5.95 -20.23 -5.87
CA THR A 671 5.67 -20.49 -7.28
C THR A 671 5.82 -19.26 -8.19
N VAL A 672 6.23 -18.10 -7.65
CA VAL A 672 6.47 -16.88 -8.44
C VAL A 672 7.54 -17.12 -9.50
N ARG A 673 8.67 -17.73 -9.14
CA ARG A 673 9.75 -18.08 -10.07
C ARG A 673 9.31 -18.98 -11.22
N MET A 674 8.43 -19.94 -10.94
CA MET A 674 7.95 -20.88 -11.95
C MET A 674 7.25 -20.15 -13.10
N ASN A 675 6.52 -19.07 -12.81
CA ASN A 675 5.77 -18.32 -13.81
C ASN A 675 6.68 -17.63 -14.84
N ILE A 676 7.74 -16.96 -14.38
CA ILE A 676 8.71 -16.30 -15.28
C ILE A 676 9.55 -17.33 -16.06
N GLU A 677 9.93 -18.45 -15.46
CA GLU A 677 10.63 -19.52 -16.19
C GLU A 677 9.75 -20.13 -17.28
N LEU A 678 8.46 -20.30 -17.00
CA LEU A 678 7.50 -20.81 -17.98
C LEU A 678 7.23 -19.81 -19.10
N GLU A 679 7.02 -18.54 -18.77
CA GLU A 679 6.82 -17.49 -19.77
C GLU A 679 7.99 -17.44 -20.75
N LYS A 680 9.23 -17.39 -20.24
CA LYS A 680 10.42 -17.39 -21.10
C LYS A 680 10.48 -18.56 -22.06
N ALA A 681 10.13 -19.75 -21.56
CA ALA A 681 10.14 -20.97 -22.36
C ALA A 681 9.05 -20.99 -23.44
N VAL A 682 7.86 -20.48 -23.13
CA VAL A 682 6.66 -20.56 -23.98
C VAL A 682 6.56 -19.38 -24.94
N CYS A 683 6.90 -18.19 -24.48
CA CYS A 683 6.80 -16.93 -25.21
C CYS A 683 8.11 -16.51 -25.88
N SER A 684 9.09 -17.43 -25.96
CA SER A 684 10.36 -17.23 -26.67
C SER A 684 11.17 -16.03 -26.16
N GLY A 685 11.13 -15.78 -24.85
CA GLY A 685 11.88 -14.69 -24.20
C GLY A 685 11.37 -13.29 -24.52
N ALA A 686 10.12 -13.14 -24.96
CA ALA A 686 9.47 -11.83 -25.05
C ALA A 686 9.49 -11.12 -23.67
N PRO A 687 9.48 -9.77 -23.61
CA PRO A 687 9.41 -9.06 -22.34
C PRO A 687 8.15 -9.41 -21.56
N PHE A 688 8.32 -9.79 -20.29
CA PHE A 688 7.21 -10.05 -19.38
C PHE A 688 6.80 -8.79 -18.62
N TYR A 689 5.48 -8.59 -18.46
CA TYR A 689 4.85 -7.45 -17.81
C TYR A 689 3.82 -7.93 -16.77
N THR A 690 4.10 -7.80 -15.47
CA THR A 690 3.28 -8.45 -14.42
C THR A 690 2.57 -7.47 -13.49
N LEU A 691 1.36 -7.83 -13.05
CA LEU A 691 0.62 -7.09 -12.02
C LEU A 691 0.99 -7.58 -10.62
N GLY A 692 2.08 -7.06 -10.05
CA GLY A 692 2.72 -7.64 -8.87
C GLY A 692 3.70 -8.74 -9.26
N PRO A 693 3.50 -10.01 -8.83
CA PRO A 693 2.26 -10.56 -8.27
C PRO A 693 2.06 -10.37 -6.75
N LEU A 694 0.81 -10.33 -6.29
CA LEU A 694 0.42 -10.37 -4.87
C LEU A 694 0.74 -11.76 -4.30
N THR A 695 1.51 -11.78 -3.21
CA THR A 695 1.97 -13.04 -2.57
C THR A 695 1.05 -13.53 -1.45
N THR A 696 0.04 -12.74 -1.08
CA THR A 696 -1.01 -13.08 -0.11
C THR A 696 -2.25 -12.24 -0.36
N ASP A 697 -3.42 -12.82 -0.12
CA ASP A 697 -4.73 -12.19 -0.31
C ASP A 697 -5.29 -11.54 0.98
N THR A 698 -4.51 -11.60 2.07
CA THR A 698 -4.99 -11.32 3.43
C THR A 698 -4.78 -9.88 3.90
N ALA A 699 -4.32 -8.97 3.04
CA ALA A 699 -3.93 -7.61 3.44
C ALA A 699 -4.45 -6.49 2.50
N PRO A 700 -5.77 -6.45 2.19
CA PRO A 700 -6.34 -5.33 1.45
C PRO A 700 -6.07 -4.02 2.20
N GLY A 701 -5.71 -2.96 1.47
CA GLY A 701 -5.15 -1.73 2.06
C GLY A 701 -3.61 -1.67 1.99
N TYR A 702 -2.97 -2.84 1.87
CA TYR A 702 -1.52 -3.01 1.83
C TYR A 702 -1.05 -3.83 0.62
N ASP A 703 -1.88 -3.93 -0.42
CA ASP A 703 -1.57 -4.76 -1.58
C ASP A 703 -0.37 -4.24 -2.39
N HIS A 704 -0.07 -2.95 -2.32
CA HIS A 704 1.20 -2.40 -2.81
C HIS A 704 2.44 -3.05 -2.16
N ILE A 705 2.33 -3.54 -0.91
CA ILE A 705 3.41 -4.27 -0.21
C ILE A 705 3.39 -5.75 -0.60
N THR A 706 2.22 -6.40 -0.52
CA THR A 706 2.09 -7.84 -0.84
C THR A 706 2.55 -8.13 -2.27
N SER A 707 2.23 -7.22 -3.20
CA SER A 707 2.63 -7.30 -4.59
C SER A 707 4.07 -6.90 -4.86
N ALA A 708 4.64 -5.95 -4.10
CA ALA A 708 6.06 -5.60 -4.26
C ALA A 708 6.98 -6.78 -3.90
N ILE A 709 6.60 -7.62 -2.94
CA ILE A 709 7.34 -8.84 -2.59
C ILE A 709 7.43 -9.79 -3.80
N GLY A 710 6.30 -10.09 -4.43
CA GLY A 710 6.27 -10.93 -5.62
C GLY A 710 6.91 -10.24 -6.83
N GLY A 711 6.74 -8.92 -6.96
CA GLY A 711 7.36 -8.10 -8.00
C GLY A 711 8.89 -8.18 -8.00
N VAL A 712 9.53 -8.10 -6.83
CA VAL A 712 10.98 -8.31 -6.70
C VAL A 712 11.35 -9.73 -7.13
N GLU A 713 10.62 -10.73 -6.64
CA GLU A 713 10.94 -12.14 -6.91
C GLU A 713 10.77 -12.50 -8.37
N ILE A 714 9.80 -11.93 -9.08
CA ILE A 714 9.58 -12.24 -10.49
C ILE A 714 10.56 -11.45 -11.38
N ALA A 715 10.81 -10.17 -11.06
CA ALA A 715 11.72 -9.32 -11.83
C ALA A 715 13.19 -9.72 -11.68
N ARG A 716 13.64 -10.21 -10.51
CA ARG A 716 15.01 -10.71 -10.35
C ARG A 716 15.35 -11.87 -11.31
N TYR A 717 14.33 -12.58 -11.80
CA TYR A 717 14.47 -13.67 -12.76
C TYR A 717 14.12 -13.28 -14.19
N GLY A 718 13.75 -12.03 -14.47
CA GLY A 718 13.71 -11.51 -15.83
C GLY A 718 12.42 -10.81 -16.27
N THR A 719 11.43 -10.60 -15.39
CA THR A 719 10.32 -9.70 -15.74
C THR A 719 10.84 -8.31 -16.07
N ALA A 720 10.41 -7.78 -17.21
CA ALA A 720 10.95 -6.55 -17.79
C ALA A 720 10.23 -5.30 -17.30
N MET A 721 8.92 -5.41 -17.02
CA MET A 721 8.10 -4.31 -16.51
C MET A 721 7.17 -4.80 -15.41
N LEU A 722 7.00 -3.98 -14.36
CA LEU A 722 6.08 -4.23 -13.27
C LEU A 722 4.94 -3.23 -13.34
N CYS A 723 3.70 -3.71 -13.44
CA CYS A 723 2.53 -2.89 -13.21
C CYS A 723 2.40 -2.69 -11.71
N TYR A 724 2.33 -1.43 -11.29
CA TYR A 724 2.17 -1.13 -9.88
C TYR A 724 0.84 -1.67 -9.34
N VAL A 725 0.76 -1.73 -8.03
CA VAL A 725 -0.48 -1.95 -7.28
C VAL A 725 -0.52 -0.88 -6.22
N THR A 726 -1.67 -0.24 -6.05
CA THR A 726 -1.83 0.84 -5.07
C THR A 726 -2.30 0.29 -3.72
N PRO A 727 -2.17 1.05 -2.62
CA PRO A 727 -2.81 0.69 -1.35
C PRO A 727 -4.33 0.46 -1.47
N LYS A 728 -4.99 1.07 -2.47
CA LYS A 728 -6.43 0.95 -2.70
C LYS A 728 -6.83 -0.17 -3.64
N GLU A 729 -5.90 -1.01 -4.09
CA GLU A 729 -6.28 -2.20 -4.83
C GLU A 729 -7.32 -3.00 -4.03
N HIS A 730 -8.32 -3.55 -4.73
CA HIS A 730 -9.48 -4.22 -4.16
C HIS A 730 -10.41 -3.36 -3.27
N LEU A 731 -10.14 -2.06 -3.11
CA LEU A 731 -10.89 -1.17 -2.20
C LEU A 731 -11.51 0.05 -2.91
N GLY A 732 -10.86 0.60 -3.93
CA GLY A 732 -11.40 1.73 -4.68
C GLY A 732 -10.41 2.45 -5.57
N LEU A 733 -10.82 3.59 -6.12
CA LEU A 733 -9.98 4.35 -7.04
C LEU A 733 -8.86 5.10 -6.31
N PRO A 734 -7.60 5.00 -6.80
CA PRO A 734 -6.46 5.68 -6.20
C PRO A 734 -6.55 7.19 -6.40
N ASN A 735 -6.27 7.93 -5.33
CA ASN A 735 -6.00 9.36 -5.38
C ASN A 735 -4.49 9.61 -5.63
N LYS A 736 -4.09 10.87 -5.64
CA LYS A 736 -2.71 11.30 -5.89
C LYS A 736 -1.68 10.70 -4.91
N ASP A 737 -2.04 10.55 -3.63
CA ASP A 737 -1.14 9.99 -2.62
C ASP A 737 -1.02 8.47 -2.78
N ASP A 738 -2.12 7.78 -3.08
CA ASP A 738 -2.11 6.34 -3.37
C ASP A 738 -1.25 6.05 -4.61
N VAL A 739 -1.32 6.90 -5.64
CA VAL A 739 -0.46 6.82 -6.83
C VAL A 739 1.02 6.97 -6.44
N LYS A 740 1.37 7.96 -5.61
CA LYS A 740 2.76 8.11 -5.13
C LYS A 740 3.23 6.89 -4.36
N GLN A 741 2.41 6.38 -3.43
CA GLN A 741 2.78 5.21 -2.62
C GLN A 741 3.00 3.96 -3.49
N GLY A 742 2.11 3.72 -4.46
CA GLY A 742 2.28 2.63 -5.44
C GLY A 742 3.55 2.80 -6.26
N VAL A 743 3.81 4.01 -6.78
CA VAL A 743 5.02 4.28 -7.59
C VAL A 743 6.29 4.08 -6.76
N ILE A 744 6.35 4.62 -5.53
CA ILE A 744 7.54 4.46 -4.67
C ILE A 744 7.76 3.00 -4.29
N ALA A 745 6.71 2.26 -3.91
CA ALA A 745 6.81 0.84 -3.56
C ALA A 745 7.39 0.03 -4.73
N TYR A 746 6.96 0.32 -5.95
CA TYR A 746 7.44 -0.40 -7.12
C TYR A 746 8.77 0.12 -7.67
N LYS A 747 9.14 1.40 -7.50
CA LYS A 747 10.52 1.84 -7.76
C LYS A 747 11.51 1.10 -6.87
N ILE A 748 11.14 0.87 -5.60
CA ILE A 748 11.92 0.02 -4.70
C ILE A 748 11.97 -1.42 -5.22
N ALA A 749 10.85 -1.98 -5.66
CA ALA A 749 10.81 -3.35 -6.19
C ALA A 749 11.67 -3.53 -7.45
N CYS A 750 11.54 -2.63 -8.43
CA CYS A 750 12.37 -2.61 -9.65
C CYS A 750 13.86 -2.50 -9.30
N HIS A 751 14.22 -1.55 -8.44
CA HIS A 751 15.62 -1.33 -8.04
C HIS A 751 16.21 -2.52 -7.28
N ALA A 752 15.45 -3.11 -6.36
CA ALA A 752 15.87 -4.32 -5.64
C ALA A 752 16.07 -5.51 -6.60
N ALA A 753 15.21 -5.66 -7.61
CA ALA A 753 15.39 -6.65 -8.66
C ALA A 753 16.63 -6.36 -9.52
N ASP A 754 16.89 -5.10 -9.88
CA ASP A 754 18.07 -4.70 -10.65
C ASP A 754 19.39 -4.99 -9.90
N ILE A 755 19.43 -4.76 -8.58
CA ILE A 755 20.55 -5.18 -7.73
C ILE A 755 20.71 -6.70 -7.75
N ALA A 756 19.60 -7.44 -7.59
CA ALA A 756 19.61 -8.91 -7.57
C ALA A 756 20.04 -9.52 -8.93
N LYS A 757 19.73 -8.84 -10.04
CA LYS A 757 20.23 -9.18 -11.39
C LYS A 757 21.70 -8.81 -11.60
N HIS A 758 22.33 -8.11 -10.67
CA HIS A 758 23.63 -7.48 -10.84
C HIS A 758 23.68 -6.53 -12.04
N HIS A 759 22.60 -5.78 -12.27
CA HIS A 759 22.56 -4.79 -13.34
C HIS A 759 23.68 -3.76 -13.12
N PRO A 760 24.46 -3.42 -14.15
CA PRO A 760 25.52 -2.41 -14.03
C PRO A 760 25.00 -1.13 -13.40
N HIS A 761 25.76 -0.58 -12.44
CA HIS A 761 25.48 0.67 -11.73
C HIS A 761 24.23 0.70 -10.84
N ALA A 762 23.44 -0.37 -10.73
CA ALA A 762 22.27 -0.40 -9.86
C ALA A 762 22.64 -0.15 -8.38
N GLN A 763 23.72 -0.78 -7.90
CA GLN A 763 24.18 -0.63 -6.51
C GLN A 763 24.79 0.75 -6.20
N ASP A 764 25.14 1.55 -7.21
CA ASP A 764 25.83 2.84 -7.01
C ASP A 764 24.98 3.80 -6.15
N ARG A 765 23.64 3.75 -6.28
CA ARG A 765 22.73 4.54 -5.45
C ARG A 765 22.78 4.12 -3.98
N ASP A 766 22.73 2.82 -3.70
CA ASP A 766 22.78 2.25 -2.35
C ASP A 766 24.09 2.57 -1.64
N ASP A 767 25.19 2.50 -2.37
CA ASP A 767 26.50 2.86 -1.84
C ASP A 767 26.59 4.37 -1.57
N ALA A 768 26.06 5.21 -2.45
CA ALA A 768 26.03 6.66 -2.25
C ALA A 768 25.20 7.07 -1.03
N ILE A 769 23.99 6.53 -0.88
CA ILE A 769 23.11 6.83 0.27
C ILE A 769 23.67 6.25 1.57
N SER A 770 24.31 5.08 1.52
CA SER A 770 24.96 4.45 2.68
C SER A 770 26.20 5.23 3.12
N LYS A 771 26.99 5.75 2.16
CA LYS A 771 28.11 6.64 2.44
C LYS A 771 27.62 7.93 3.11
N ALA A 772 26.56 8.56 2.58
CA ALA A 772 25.96 9.76 3.18
C ALA A 772 25.47 9.51 4.61
N ARG A 773 24.83 8.35 4.84
CA ARG A 773 24.37 7.91 6.16
C ARG A 773 25.53 7.74 7.14
N PHE A 774 26.58 7.02 6.75
CA PHE A 774 27.74 6.76 7.61
C PHE A 774 28.56 8.03 7.91
N GLU A 775 28.55 8.99 7.00
CA GLU A 775 29.22 10.28 7.14
C GLU A 775 28.34 11.35 7.81
N PHE A 776 27.11 11.00 8.21
CA PHE A 776 26.11 11.90 8.80
C PHE A 776 25.79 13.12 7.92
N ARG A 777 25.91 12.99 6.60
CA ARG A 777 25.43 13.97 5.62
C ARG A 777 23.93 13.80 5.42
N TRP A 778 23.15 14.13 6.45
CA TRP A 778 21.70 13.87 6.50
C TRP A 778 20.94 14.40 5.29
N LEU A 779 21.20 15.65 4.88
CA LEU A 779 20.55 16.23 3.71
C LEU A 779 20.87 15.46 2.42
N ASP A 780 22.10 14.98 2.26
CA ASP A 780 22.47 14.16 1.10
C ASP A 780 21.80 12.79 1.14
N GLN A 781 21.71 12.18 2.34
CA GLN A 781 20.98 10.93 2.53
C GLN A 781 19.51 11.08 2.14
N PHE A 782 18.86 12.17 2.54
CA PHE A 782 17.47 12.44 2.17
C PHE A 782 17.33 12.69 0.67
N ASN A 783 18.22 13.50 0.09
CA ASN A 783 18.20 13.82 -1.33
C ASN A 783 18.43 12.58 -2.21
N LEU A 784 19.21 11.62 -1.75
CA LEU A 784 19.45 10.34 -2.45
C LEU A 784 18.29 9.35 -2.29
N ALA A 785 17.35 9.57 -1.37
CA ALA A 785 16.15 8.73 -1.28
C ALA A 785 15.24 8.91 -2.51
N PHE A 786 14.43 7.91 -2.84
CA PHE A 786 13.39 8.06 -3.87
C PHE A 786 12.30 9.06 -3.45
N ASP A 787 12.07 9.23 -2.14
CA ASP A 787 11.14 10.21 -1.57
C ASP A 787 11.82 11.10 -0.51
N PRO A 788 12.54 12.17 -0.93
CA PRO A 788 13.24 13.06 -0.01
C PRO A 788 12.33 13.73 1.02
N ASP A 789 11.11 14.10 0.61
CA ASP A 789 10.16 14.81 1.48
C ASP A 789 9.72 13.92 2.67
N THR A 790 9.46 12.63 2.42
CA THR A 790 9.09 11.68 3.48
C THR A 790 10.27 11.34 4.38
N ALA A 791 11.48 11.19 3.82
CA ALA A 791 12.67 10.92 4.61
C ALA A 791 12.98 12.06 5.61
N ILE A 792 12.81 13.31 5.19
CA ILE A 792 12.95 14.48 6.08
C ILE A 792 11.85 14.48 7.14
N ALA A 793 10.60 14.27 6.75
CA ALA A 793 9.47 14.31 7.67
C ALA A 793 9.67 13.35 8.85
N PHE A 794 10.05 12.09 8.58
CA PHE A 794 10.27 11.10 9.64
C PHE A 794 11.47 11.39 10.54
N HIS A 795 12.53 12.00 10.01
CA HIS A 795 13.63 12.46 10.85
C HIS A 795 13.19 13.61 11.77
N ASP A 796 12.45 14.57 11.22
CA ASP A 796 12.12 15.83 11.88
C ASP A 796 10.98 15.73 12.89
N GLU A 797 10.21 14.64 12.87
CA GLU A 797 9.24 14.31 13.92
C GLU A 797 9.87 14.29 15.32
N THR A 798 11.14 13.91 15.42
CA THR A 798 11.85 13.84 16.72
C THR A 798 13.03 14.81 16.83
N LEU A 799 13.65 15.19 15.71
CA LEU A 799 14.80 16.09 15.66
C LEU A 799 14.60 17.22 14.63
N PRO A 800 13.61 18.12 14.81
CA PRO A 800 13.24 19.11 13.80
C PRO A 800 14.25 20.26 13.63
N ALA A 801 15.13 20.48 14.60
CA ALA A 801 16.04 21.61 14.58
C ALA A 801 17.07 21.48 13.44
N GLU A 802 17.30 22.53 12.65
CA GLU A 802 18.28 22.54 11.55
C GLU A 802 19.68 22.02 11.95
N PRO A 803 20.24 22.34 13.13
CA PRO A 803 21.51 21.77 13.57
C PRO A 803 21.51 20.24 13.71
N ALA A 804 20.35 19.59 13.87
CA ALA A 804 20.25 18.14 13.91
C ALA A 804 20.63 17.48 12.58
N LYS A 805 20.53 18.21 11.45
CA LYS A 805 21.01 17.74 10.14
C LYS A 805 22.54 17.68 10.04
N MET A 806 23.24 18.16 11.06
CA MET A 806 24.70 18.08 11.22
C MET A 806 25.08 17.13 12.38
N ALA A 807 24.11 16.49 13.03
CA ALA A 807 24.36 15.65 14.20
C ALA A 807 24.93 14.28 13.81
N HIS A 808 25.90 13.80 14.56
CA HIS A 808 26.49 12.46 14.38
C HIS A 808 25.66 11.35 15.06
N PHE A 809 24.33 11.50 15.07
CA PHE A 809 23.37 10.57 15.65
C PHE A 809 21.94 10.90 15.21
N CYS A 810 21.01 9.96 15.41
CA CYS A 810 19.57 10.20 15.35
C CYS A 810 18.93 9.94 16.73
N SER A 811 17.62 10.18 16.83
CA SER A 811 16.85 9.98 18.07
C SER A 811 16.85 8.53 18.56
N MET A 812 17.02 7.52 17.68
CA MET A 812 17.00 6.11 18.10
C MET A 812 18.13 5.72 19.05
N CYS A 813 19.36 6.22 18.83
CA CYS A 813 20.52 5.85 19.66
C CYS A 813 21.03 7.02 20.52
N GLY A 814 20.64 8.24 20.19
CA GLY A 814 21.19 9.45 20.80
C GLY A 814 22.70 9.60 20.61
N PRO A 815 23.30 10.64 21.21
CA PRO A 815 24.69 11.03 20.94
C PRO A 815 25.74 10.04 21.43
N LYS A 816 25.43 9.21 22.44
CA LYS A 816 26.42 8.34 23.09
C LYS A 816 26.48 6.93 22.50
N PHE A 817 25.39 6.43 21.94
CA PHE A 817 25.26 5.03 21.52
C PHE A 817 25.10 4.86 20.00
N CYS A 818 25.27 5.93 19.21
CA CYS A 818 25.27 5.79 17.76
C CYS A 818 26.44 4.92 17.29
N SER A 819 26.12 3.75 16.75
CA SER A 819 27.10 2.75 16.29
C SER A 819 28.03 3.29 15.20
N MET A 820 27.51 4.12 14.29
CA MET A 820 28.32 4.74 13.22
C MET A 820 29.30 5.77 13.78
N ALA A 821 28.90 6.58 14.77
CA ALA A 821 29.79 7.52 15.44
C ALA A 821 30.89 6.80 16.22
N ILE A 822 30.54 5.73 16.94
CA ILE A 822 31.51 4.85 17.62
C ILE A 822 32.49 4.27 16.60
N SER A 823 32.00 3.78 15.45
CA SER A 823 32.83 3.23 14.38
C SER A 823 33.79 4.26 13.79
N GLN A 824 33.34 5.51 13.57
CA GLN A 824 34.23 6.60 13.15
C GLN A 824 35.32 6.88 14.19
N ASN A 825 34.98 6.90 15.48
CA ASN A 825 35.95 7.08 16.57
C ASN A 825 36.98 5.93 16.63
N ILE A 826 36.55 4.68 16.40
CA ILE A 826 37.45 3.52 16.30
C ILE A 826 38.41 3.72 15.14
N ARG A 827 37.93 4.08 13.94
CA ARG A 827 38.79 4.34 12.77
C ARG A 827 39.77 5.49 13.03
N LYS A 828 39.33 6.56 13.69
CA LYS A 828 40.19 7.70 14.05
C LYS A 828 41.27 7.32 15.07
N LYS A 829 40.95 6.46 16.04
CA LYS A 829 41.86 6.05 17.12
C LYS A 829 42.82 4.94 16.72
N PHE A 830 42.35 3.94 15.98
CA PHE A 830 43.09 2.70 15.70
C PHE A 830 43.51 2.56 14.22
N GLY A 831 43.12 3.52 13.36
CA GLY A 831 43.55 3.56 11.97
C GLY A 831 42.73 2.67 11.03
N ASN A 832 43.29 2.40 9.85
CA ASN A 832 42.67 1.59 8.80
C ASN A 832 42.77 0.07 9.08
N ALA A 833 42.22 -0.75 8.17
CA ALA A 833 42.21 -2.21 8.32
C ALA A 833 43.60 -2.81 8.57
N ALA A 834 44.61 -2.41 7.79
CA ALA A 834 45.99 -2.90 7.95
C ALA A 834 46.58 -2.55 9.33
N GLN A 835 46.31 -1.34 9.84
CA GLN A 835 46.77 -0.90 11.16
C GLN A 835 46.07 -1.66 12.29
N GLN A 836 44.77 -1.88 12.17
CA GLN A 836 44.01 -2.65 13.15
C GLN A 836 44.40 -4.14 13.14
N GLU A 837 44.60 -4.75 11.96
CA GLU A 837 45.11 -6.11 11.85
C GLU A 837 46.49 -6.26 12.48
N GLN A 838 47.37 -5.28 12.26
CA GLN A 838 48.68 -5.27 12.86
C GLN A 838 48.60 -5.14 14.39
N LEU A 839 47.71 -4.27 14.90
CA LEU A 839 47.45 -4.15 16.34
C LEU A 839 46.98 -5.49 16.94
N VAL A 840 46.09 -6.21 16.25
CA VAL A 840 45.63 -7.54 16.67
C VAL A 840 46.78 -8.55 16.68
N LYS A 841 47.60 -8.59 15.62
CA LYS A 841 48.78 -9.47 15.53
C LYS A 841 49.77 -9.17 16.65
N ASP A 842 50.04 -7.90 16.92
CA ASP A 842 50.97 -7.49 17.99
C ASP A 842 50.41 -7.80 19.38
N THR A 843 49.08 -7.68 19.57
CA THR A 843 48.41 -8.08 20.82
C THR A 843 48.49 -9.58 21.05
N ILE A 844 48.21 -10.39 20.01
CA ILE A 844 48.31 -11.86 20.08
C ILE A 844 49.77 -12.30 20.33
N ALA A 845 50.74 -11.58 19.75
CA ALA A 845 52.16 -11.84 19.95
C ALA A 845 52.72 -11.32 21.29
N GLY A 846 51.87 -10.74 22.16
CA GLY A 846 52.27 -10.19 23.45
C GLY A 846 53.18 -8.96 23.37
N LYS A 847 53.22 -8.30 22.21
CA LYS A 847 54.08 -7.12 21.96
C LYS A 847 53.41 -5.80 22.34
N VAL A 848 52.11 -5.81 22.61
CA VAL A 848 51.37 -4.65 23.13
C VAL A 848 51.24 -4.84 24.65
N PRO A 849 51.80 -3.95 25.49
CA PRO A 849 51.55 -3.96 26.93
C PRO A 849 50.04 -3.82 27.19
N ALA A 850 49.51 -4.45 28.23
CA ALA A 850 48.14 -4.16 28.68
C ALA A 850 48.04 -2.64 28.93
N VAL A 851 47.27 -1.93 28.10
CA VAL A 851 47.27 -0.47 28.10
C VAL A 851 46.38 0.04 29.24
N ASP A 852 46.98 0.73 30.20
CA ASP A 852 46.31 1.72 31.05
C ASP A 852 45.75 2.83 30.16
N VAL A 853 44.43 2.91 30.03
CA VAL A 853 43.77 3.82 29.08
C VAL A 853 43.66 5.22 29.67
N ALA A 854 44.78 5.96 29.73
CA ALA A 854 44.76 7.40 29.88
C ALA A 854 44.44 8.05 28.52
N ALA A 855 43.18 8.42 28.30
CA ALA A 855 42.73 9.09 27.08
C ALA A 855 43.20 10.56 27.05
N GLN A 856 44.29 10.84 26.34
CA GLN A 856 44.57 12.20 25.86
C GLN A 856 43.57 12.53 24.75
N ALA A 857 42.57 13.35 25.07
CA ALA A 857 41.67 13.96 24.10
C ALA A 857 42.40 15.12 23.40
N VAL A 858 42.66 14.99 22.10
CA VAL A 858 43.01 16.12 21.24
C VAL A 858 41.71 16.90 21.00
N THR A 859 41.62 18.06 21.65
CA THR A 859 40.51 19.01 21.54
C THR A 859 40.67 19.87 20.30
N ASP A 860 39.68 19.86 19.42
CA ASP A 860 39.43 21.01 18.54
C ASP A 860 37.91 21.21 18.41
N SER A 861 37.34 21.86 19.43
CA SER A 861 36.09 22.66 19.40
C SER A 861 35.57 22.87 20.83
N GLY A 862 36.06 23.91 21.51
CA GLY A 862 35.28 24.82 22.38
C GLY A 862 34.42 24.31 23.56
N VAL A 863 34.31 23.03 23.89
CA VAL A 863 33.48 22.55 25.01
C VAL A 863 34.36 21.98 26.11
N LYS A 864 34.41 22.63 27.27
CA LYS A 864 35.08 22.13 28.47
C LYS A 864 34.34 20.88 28.97
N ALA A 865 34.85 19.70 28.66
CA ALA A 865 34.48 18.48 29.37
C ALA A 865 35.08 18.52 30.78
N GLY A 866 34.25 18.30 31.80
CA GLY A 866 34.69 18.16 33.19
C GLY A 866 35.70 17.01 33.35
N SER A 867 36.57 17.12 34.35
CA SER A 867 37.63 16.16 34.66
C SER A 867 37.11 14.73 34.71
N ALA A 868 37.76 13.81 33.98
CA ALA A 868 37.45 12.39 34.02
C ALA A 868 37.75 11.83 35.42
N MET A 869 36.77 11.12 35.98
CA MET A 869 36.84 10.42 37.27
C MET A 869 37.80 9.22 37.14
N SER A 870 38.58 8.94 38.20
CA SER A 870 39.50 7.78 38.21
C SER A 870 38.73 6.45 38.13
N ALA A 871 39.41 5.34 37.80
CA ALA A 871 38.77 4.02 37.80
C ALA A 871 38.16 3.67 39.17
N ASP A 872 38.80 4.12 40.25
CA ASP A 872 38.29 3.97 41.62
C ASP A 872 37.09 4.89 41.89
N ASP A 873 37.06 6.10 41.33
CA ASP A 873 35.90 7.01 41.44
C ASP A 873 34.71 6.51 40.61
N ILE A 874 34.96 5.85 39.48
CA ILE A 874 33.95 5.21 38.64
C ILE A 874 33.43 3.96 39.34
N ALA A 875 34.30 3.12 39.90
CA ALA A 875 33.90 1.96 40.69
C ALA A 875 33.09 2.39 41.93
N ALA A 876 33.55 3.41 42.66
CA ALA A 876 32.82 3.99 43.78
C ALA A 876 31.50 4.64 43.36
N GLY A 877 31.44 5.28 42.19
CA GLY A 877 30.22 5.83 41.61
C GLY A 877 29.23 4.74 41.19
N MET A 878 29.71 3.64 40.61
CA MET A 878 28.91 2.47 40.24
C MET A 878 28.42 1.72 41.48
N ASP A 879 29.23 1.60 42.52
CA ASP A 879 28.82 1.04 43.82
C ASP A 879 27.81 1.95 44.53
N ALA A 880 27.98 3.28 44.46
CA ALA A 880 27.02 4.23 45.00
C ALA A 880 25.67 4.19 44.23
N MET A 881 25.70 4.06 42.90
CA MET A 881 24.48 3.92 42.10
C MET A 881 23.83 2.55 42.27
N SER A 882 24.62 1.48 42.44
CA SER A 882 24.12 0.15 42.80
C SER A 882 23.50 0.15 44.20
N GLY A 883 24.09 0.89 45.14
CA GLY A 883 23.54 1.13 46.47
C GLY A 883 22.22 1.90 46.42
N LYS A 884 22.13 2.98 45.63
CA LYS A 884 20.89 3.72 45.41
C LYS A 884 19.81 2.89 44.73
N PHE A 885 20.17 2.12 43.71
CA PHE A 885 19.26 1.21 43.01
C PHE A 885 18.68 0.16 43.96
N ARG A 886 19.52 -0.45 44.81
CA ARG A 886 19.07 -1.40 45.85
C ARG A 886 18.22 -0.71 46.91
N ALA A 887 18.56 0.51 47.33
CA ALA A 887 17.80 1.29 48.31
C ALA A 887 16.43 1.75 47.76
N GLN A 888 16.31 1.93 46.44
CA GLN A 888 15.05 2.17 45.72
C GLN A 888 14.28 0.86 45.40
N GLY A 889 14.70 -0.27 45.97
CA GLY A 889 14.04 -1.57 45.82
C GLY A 889 14.30 -2.27 44.48
N GLY A 890 15.37 -1.91 43.77
CA GLY A 890 15.74 -2.53 42.49
C GLY A 890 14.87 -2.11 41.30
N ARG A 891 14.19 -0.96 41.40
CA ARG A 891 13.30 -0.44 40.34
C ARG A 891 14.12 0.28 39.26
N LEU A 892 13.88 -0.08 38.00
CA LEU A 892 14.56 0.52 36.82
C LEU A 892 14.06 1.93 36.47
N TYR A 893 12.90 2.34 36.98
CA TYR A 893 12.31 3.66 36.75
C TYR A 893 11.83 4.27 38.08
N SER A 894 12.34 5.46 38.43
CA SER A 894 11.83 6.29 39.52
C SER A 894 10.86 7.35 39.00
N LYS A 895 9.92 7.79 39.84
CA LYS A 895 9.01 8.90 39.48
C LYS A 895 9.78 10.23 39.56
N ALA A 896 9.51 11.15 38.64
CA ALA A 896 10.27 12.39 38.43
C ALA A 896 10.36 13.37 39.65
N SER A 897 9.67 13.09 40.75
CA SER A 897 9.76 13.85 42.01
C SER A 897 10.80 13.29 42.99
N GLU A 898 11.47 12.18 42.68
CA GLU A 898 12.61 11.59 43.39
C GLU A 898 13.87 11.64 42.51
#